data_AF-A0A067BWR2-F1
#
_entry.id   AF-A0A067BWR2-F1
#
_cell.length_a   1.000
_cell.length_b   1.000
_cell.length_c   1.000
_cell.angle_alpha   90.00
_cell.angle_beta   90.00
_cell.angle_gamma   90.00
#
_symmetry.space_group_name_H-M   'P 1'
#
loop_
_entity.id
_entity.type
_entity.pdbx_description
1 polymer ?
#
loop_
_entity_poly.entity_id
_entity_poly.type
_entity_poly.pdbx_seq_one_letter_code
_entity_poly.pdbx_strand_id
1 'polypeptide(L)'
;MTFLSEHDVGRFVLTPRSLLHALLVTGEATWLTYVISDVLLVIAPREAALSAALSSYSVWAVTLLLELFWPLQPTLTIDRTCSQRGVVLSLQCSSGTVAFGSSQRLLLLVAVNGIASLVSILFVRVTASMRVPRQLRTRRASTLTSAAAEAFLELPGDDAWSIDPALGCMMGVFHFTWRRDEYHFDTKLWMSFLKASAGPCIDVVPPNAPPVLHVAVTNRRAAIVKVSLGLCYLLATVGSSVYYLQLSSVNLANDLWWVSFNTTGMQTYLANWFNRYLWLTPRLENAPLNLPMYADVNAYATNTTSVSIMDMLPRRLHFEVASDLPLAIHGLRATNPCFLPWIATQYCWVDFERRWAMANSAAREARCAAKYATNAAVYLEAPLRNTDWDGFETCWGDVFATGIAADLRQDLGGRLWLEATQANANSEESEVAYWISTGLVAYTAAWQNYKSVGVFNTFNVVTALGRAFPFTLQASNGSFHVETQTSYKMYWNLASDFWALATNDSGVAGKSLLRSSSRFAFANTSLLDVYYRNGSMSAPLDPVYHVFQSHLGAFGSVDLHHVPCPASLAALVRDVHEALRRVLANTTDSNGGYTAQIAYLQLVTMQGLVAVPSSLDASSQYSAGSNLLCHAPLSSFNLSFGLPSYFGVAVGCNVVFGEWVYVMKDQILFALLASGVALAPTLRIPSTCKVEAVSPSDCRAMLTSISAFLHTYFAPAYLQALRAQAQRVQVDVNALSVDLVTYVKDASTNEISLFHQRIVDDADVPLQLTGWTNLYDWVLGFREVVAFEADNASLTVMSTAYMTTTFAASAAEVPVNVATYLRVFCQYISLLLLVLSLVAMSYTVQNRFTSEGFNLFEVNRVGGMVWIGRPMLFLRSVTALCILSTATLQLQLAGNATTLDPARQDVSPFLAICTKVLAAGELGWLVYIADDICMVITQQYTASYTIKGAFLAWAMAAILSLIAPVAHSVDLELHCAVDVTDYQAVSVLMYLHDRLRYTLPPPTEKPSYLLSCGAKYLFEKTGWVHDGVYHVDVASAALTGLLTWRQQDVIHVFDVKTWRVHAIRTTASMQKGAQWEPRLHGALPLVE
;
A
#
# COMPACT_ATOMS: atom_id res chain seq x y z
N MET A 1 -18.71 -18.75 -1.91
CA MET A 1 -17.80 -19.90 -2.02
C MET A 1 -16.92 -19.90 -0.80
N THR A 2 -16.73 -21.05 -0.18
CA THR A 2 -15.73 -21.25 0.88
C THR A 2 -14.68 -22.21 0.37
N PHE A 3 -13.41 -21.91 0.67
CA PHE A 3 -12.32 -22.82 0.42
C PHE A 3 -12.26 -23.81 1.59
N LEU A 4 -12.39 -25.10 1.30
CA LEU A 4 -12.23 -26.17 2.27
C LEU A 4 -10.97 -26.94 1.90
N SER A 5 -10.10 -27.16 2.87
CA SER A 5 -8.96 -28.07 2.77
C SER A 5 -9.28 -29.30 3.61
N GLU A 6 -9.55 -30.42 2.96
CA GLU A 6 -9.72 -31.72 3.62
C GLU A 6 -8.66 -32.65 3.01
N HIS A 7 -7.84 -33.28 3.86
CA HIS A 7 -6.81 -34.25 3.42
C HIS A 7 -5.84 -33.70 2.35
N ASP A 8 -5.28 -32.50 2.58
CA ASP A 8 -4.33 -31.83 1.67
C ASP A 8 -4.86 -31.51 0.26
N VAL A 9 -6.19 -31.62 0.04
CA VAL A 9 -6.85 -31.22 -1.21
C VAL A 9 -7.79 -30.05 -0.95
N GLY A 10 -7.42 -28.89 -1.48
CA GLY A 10 -8.25 -27.69 -1.46
C GLY A 10 -9.35 -27.74 -2.51
N ARG A 11 -10.62 -27.57 -2.10
CA ARG A 11 -11.75 -27.40 -3.01
C ARG A 11 -12.58 -26.17 -2.66
N PHE A 12 -13.07 -25.47 -3.68
CA PHE A 12 -14.10 -24.47 -3.50
C PHE A 12 -15.46 -25.14 -3.42
N VAL A 13 -16.15 -24.96 -2.31
CA VAL A 13 -17.55 -25.38 -2.17
C VAL A 13 -18.44 -24.15 -2.32
N LEU A 14 -19.46 -24.31 -3.16
CA LEU A 14 -20.54 -23.35 -3.31
C LEU A 14 -21.41 -23.40 -2.05
N THR A 15 -21.12 -22.52 -1.10
CA THR A 15 -21.99 -22.28 0.04
C THR A 15 -23.05 -21.27 -0.35
N PRO A 16 -24.34 -21.67 -0.46
CA PRO A 16 -25.41 -20.70 -0.65
C PRO A 16 -25.46 -19.75 0.54
N ARG A 17 -25.95 -18.53 0.32
CA ARG A 17 -26.20 -17.60 1.43
C ARG A 17 -27.20 -18.26 2.39
N SER A 18 -26.94 -18.14 3.69
CA SER A 18 -27.91 -18.58 4.69
C SER A 18 -29.24 -17.86 4.47
N LEU A 19 -30.35 -18.47 4.89
CA LEU A 19 -31.69 -17.87 4.77
C LEU A 19 -31.74 -16.43 5.32
N LEU A 20 -31.11 -16.18 6.48
CA LEU A 20 -31.07 -14.84 7.09
C LEU A 20 -30.39 -13.80 6.19
N HIS A 21 -29.22 -14.13 5.65
CA HIS A 21 -28.51 -13.26 4.71
C HIS A 21 -29.30 -13.02 3.42
N ALA A 22 -29.98 -14.05 2.90
CA ALA A 22 -30.84 -13.90 1.72
C ALA A 22 -32.01 -12.96 1.99
N LEU A 23 -32.72 -13.14 3.12
CA LEU A 23 -33.83 -12.29 3.55
C LEU A 23 -33.40 -10.82 3.70
N LEU A 24 -32.21 -10.58 4.26
CA LEU A 24 -31.66 -9.24 4.46
C LEU A 24 -31.29 -8.59 3.12
N VAL A 25 -30.51 -9.27 2.27
CA VAL A 25 -30.06 -8.70 0.99
C VAL A 25 -31.23 -8.45 0.03
N THR A 26 -32.23 -9.33 -0.02
CA THR A 26 -33.42 -9.11 -0.84
C THR A 26 -34.32 -8.02 -0.25
N GLY A 27 -34.30 -7.85 1.08
CA GLY A 27 -34.88 -6.68 1.77
C GLY A 27 -34.22 -5.39 1.31
N GLU A 28 -32.89 -5.30 1.36
CA GLU A 28 -32.13 -4.13 0.90
C GLU A 28 -32.36 -3.85 -0.60
N ALA A 29 -32.54 -4.88 -1.43
CA ALA A 29 -32.86 -4.69 -2.84
C ALA A 29 -34.19 -3.95 -3.08
N THR A 30 -35.10 -3.92 -2.10
CA THR A 30 -36.39 -3.21 -2.22
C THR A 30 -36.30 -1.69 -2.06
N TRP A 31 -35.14 -1.14 -1.65
CA TRP A 31 -34.94 0.30 -1.61
C TRP A 31 -35.20 0.98 -2.96
N LEU A 32 -34.90 0.29 -4.07
CA LEU A 32 -35.25 0.77 -5.41
C LEU A 32 -36.78 0.92 -5.60
N THR A 33 -37.55 -0.01 -5.04
CA THR A 33 -39.03 0.06 -5.04
C THR A 33 -39.54 1.19 -4.16
N TYR A 34 -38.88 1.47 -3.02
CA TYR A 34 -39.23 2.62 -2.18
C TYR A 34 -39.00 3.94 -2.93
N VAL A 35 -37.88 4.09 -3.62
CA VAL A 35 -37.60 5.27 -4.46
C VAL A 35 -38.64 5.43 -5.57
N ILE A 36 -38.99 4.34 -6.27
CA ILE A 36 -40.05 4.37 -7.30
C ILE A 36 -41.39 4.78 -6.69
N SER A 37 -41.72 4.26 -5.51
CA SER A 37 -42.96 4.58 -4.80
C SER A 37 -43.01 6.05 -4.39
N ASP A 38 -41.89 6.62 -3.94
CA ASP A 38 -41.77 8.04 -3.60
C ASP A 38 -41.91 8.95 -4.82
N VAL A 39 -41.35 8.57 -5.97
CA VAL A 39 -41.58 9.30 -7.23
C VAL A 39 -43.05 9.23 -7.65
N LEU A 40 -43.69 8.07 -7.48
CA LEU A 40 -45.09 7.87 -7.81
C LEU A 40 -46.05 8.63 -6.88
N LEU A 41 -45.66 8.95 -5.64
CA LEU A 41 -46.46 9.77 -4.72
C LEU A 41 -46.82 11.14 -5.30
N VAL A 42 -45.91 11.73 -6.08
CA VAL A 42 -46.13 13.04 -6.73
C VAL A 42 -47.22 12.96 -7.81
N ILE A 43 -47.32 11.82 -8.49
CA ILE A 43 -48.19 11.62 -9.65
C ILE A 43 -49.54 10.99 -9.24
N ALA A 44 -49.53 10.12 -8.24
CA ALA A 44 -50.64 9.24 -7.87
C ALA A 44 -50.75 9.04 -6.34
N PRO A 45 -50.98 10.11 -5.56
CA PRO A 45 -50.94 10.05 -4.10
C PRO A 45 -52.07 9.22 -3.49
N ARG A 46 -53.20 9.05 -4.19
CA ARG A 46 -54.40 8.38 -3.67
C ARG A 46 -54.24 6.87 -3.59
N GLU A 47 -53.43 6.31 -4.47
CA GLU A 47 -53.23 4.87 -4.63
C GLU A 47 -51.95 4.37 -3.95
N ALA A 48 -51.04 5.30 -3.64
CA ALA A 48 -49.67 5.03 -3.23
C ALA A 48 -49.53 4.18 -1.97
N ALA A 49 -50.34 4.42 -0.93
CA ALA A 49 -50.26 3.69 0.34
C ALA A 49 -50.41 2.16 0.15
N LEU A 50 -51.39 1.76 -0.66
CA LEU A 50 -51.69 0.35 -0.91
C LEU A 50 -50.82 -0.21 -2.03
N SER A 51 -50.52 0.58 -3.07
CA SER A 51 -49.69 0.12 -4.18
C SER A 51 -48.23 -0.06 -3.79
N ALA A 52 -47.68 0.78 -2.90
CA ALA A 52 -46.32 0.68 -2.41
C ALA A 52 -46.12 -0.56 -1.51
N ALA A 53 -47.07 -0.84 -0.61
CA ALA A 53 -47.01 -2.06 0.22
C ALA A 53 -47.06 -3.34 -0.65
N LEU A 54 -47.95 -3.36 -1.65
CA LEU A 54 -48.07 -4.48 -2.59
C LEU A 54 -46.83 -4.63 -3.49
N SER A 55 -46.29 -3.53 -4.01
CA SER A 55 -45.09 -3.57 -4.85
C SER A 55 -43.86 -3.98 -4.04
N SER A 56 -43.63 -3.41 -2.86
CA SER A 56 -42.49 -3.76 -2.01
C SER A 56 -42.54 -5.22 -1.56
N TYR A 57 -43.71 -5.73 -1.15
CA TYR A 57 -43.85 -7.14 -0.79
C TYR A 57 -43.66 -8.07 -1.99
N SER A 58 -44.25 -7.75 -3.15
CA SER A 58 -44.12 -8.59 -4.34
C SER A 58 -42.69 -8.61 -4.88
N VAL A 59 -42.00 -7.47 -4.90
CA VAL A 59 -40.58 -7.41 -5.28
C VAL A 59 -39.74 -8.20 -4.28
N TRP A 60 -39.91 -7.98 -2.99
CA TRP A 60 -39.19 -8.75 -1.97
C TRP A 60 -39.41 -10.26 -2.13
N ALA A 61 -40.66 -10.70 -2.27
CA ALA A 61 -41.00 -12.11 -2.42
C ALA A 61 -40.41 -12.70 -3.71
N VAL A 62 -40.57 -12.02 -4.85
CA VAL A 62 -40.03 -12.51 -6.14
C VAL A 62 -38.50 -12.55 -6.13
N THR A 63 -37.84 -11.52 -5.60
CA THR A 63 -36.38 -11.48 -5.51
C THR A 63 -35.84 -12.52 -4.52
N LEU A 64 -36.53 -12.76 -3.40
CA LEU A 64 -36.22 -13.83 -2.46
C LEU A 64 -36.39 -15.21 -3.09
N LEU A 65 -37.49 -15.46 -3.79
CA LEU A 65 -37.70 -16.72 -4.52
C LEU A 65 -36.62 -16.93 -5.58
N LEU A 66 -36.28 -15.87 -6.31
CA LEU A 66 -35.20 -15.92 -7.30
C LEU A 66 -33.85 -16.25 -6.65
N GLU A 67 -33.53 -15.69 -5.47
CA GLU A 67 -32.28 -15.98 -4.75
C GLU A 67 -32.25 -17.40 -4.16
N LEU A 68 -33.37 -17.89 -3.62
CA LEU A 68 -33.46 -19.22 -3.01
C LEU A 68 -33.46 -20.35 -4.06
N PHE A 69 -34.22 -20.18 -5.14
CA PHE A 69 -34.41 -21.22 -6.15
C PHE A 69 -33.45 -21.11 -7.33
N TRP A 70 -32.94 -19.90 -7.62
CA TRP A 70 -32.01 -19.68 -8.72
C TRP A 70 -30.85 -18.76 -8.32
N PRO A 71 -30.02 -19.18 -7.33
CA PRO A 71 -28.87 -18.41 -6.88
C PRO A 71 -27.82 -18.28 -8.00
N LEU A 72 -27.10 -17.16 -8.00
CA LEU A 72 -26.04 -16.94 -8.97
C LEU A 72 -24.85 -17.88 -8.68
N GLN A 73 -24.46 -18.69 -9.66
CA GLN A 73 -23.32 -19.59 -9.57
C GLN A 73 -22.11 -19.00 -10.29
N PRO A 74 -20.91 -19.00 -9.69
CA PRO A 74 -19.69 -18.62 -10.38
C PRO A 74 -19.42 -19.59 -11.52
N THR A 75 -19.13 -19.07 -12.71
CA THR A 75 -18.79 -19.88 -13.87
C THR A 75 -17.30 -19.73 -14.18
N LEU A 76 -16.57 -20.84 -14.22
CA LEU A 76 -15.20 -20.89 -14.70
C LEU A 76 -15.21 -21.37 -16.15
N THR A 77 -14.69 -20.55 -17.06
CA THR A 77 -14.42 -20.93 -18.43
C THR A 77 -12.91 -21.09 -18.60
N ILE A 78 -12.45 -22.33 -18.76
CA ILE A 78 -11.05 -22.65 -19.03
C ILE A 78 -10.86 -22.57 -20.53
N ASP A 79 -10.23 -21.51 -21.00
CA ASP A 79 -9.80 -21.36 -22.39
C ASP A 79 -8.31 -21.01 -22.40
N ARG A 80 -7.49 -21.99 -22.76
CA ARG A 80 -6.04 -21.87 -22.70
C ARG A 80 -5.52 -21.21 -23.98
N THR A 81 -5.44 -19.89 -23.96
CA THR A 81 -4.85 -19.10 -25.03
C THR A 81 -3.45 -18.66 -24.61
N CYS A 82 -2.44 -19.32 -25.19
CA CYS A 82 -1.05 -18.94 -25.03
C CYS A 82 -0.64 -18.09 -26.21
N SER A 83 -0.26 -16.84 -25.98
CA SER A 83 0.32 -15.99 -27.03
C SER A 83 1.80 -15.79 -26.75
N GLN A 84 2.65 -16.17 -27.70
CA GLN A 84 4.06 -15.83 -27.67
C GLN A 84 4.23 -14.37 -28.11
N ARG A 85 4.58 -13.49 -27.17
CA ARG A 85 4.96 -12.10 -27.49
C ARG A 85 6.44 -11.91 -27.18
N GLY A 86 7.26 -11.83 -28.23
CA GLY A 86 8.70 -11.52 -28.14
C GLY A 86 9.65 -12.70 -28.30
N VAL A 87 10.93 -12.37 -28.49
CA VAL A 87 12.04 -13.29 -28.87
C VAL A 87 12.71 -13.95 -27.65
N VAL A 88 12.37 -13.54 -26.42
CA VAL A 88 12.91 -14.11 -25.18
C VAL A 88 11.79 -14.88 -24.46
N LEU A 89 12.11 -16.11 -24.03
CA LEU A 89 11.23 -17.15 -23.46
C LEU A 89 10.23 -16.67 -22.39
N SER A 90 9.14 -15.99 -22.79
CA SER A 90 7.95 -15.80 -21.95
C SER A 90 6.69 -16.20 -22.72
N LEU A 91 6.05 -17.27 -22.24
CA LEU A 91 4.77 -17.74 -22.73
C LEU A 91 3.69 -17.17 -21.82
N GLN A 92 2.98 -16.13 -22.27
CA GLN A 92 1.83 -15.63 -21.54
C GLN A 92 0.61 -16.47 -21.92
N CYS A 93 0.20 -17.34 -20.99
CA CYS A 93 -0.97 -18.19 -21.15
C CYS A 93 -2.11 -17.65 -20.26
N SER A 94 -3.19 -17.20 -20.90
CA SER A 94 -4.49 -17.12 -20.22
C SER A 94 -5.03 -18.54 -20.16
N SER A 95 -5.15 -19.14 -18.98
CA SER A 95 -5.66 -20.51 -18.85
C SER A 95 -7.17 -20.58 -18.55
N GLY A 96 -7.81 -19.46 -18.20
CA GLY A 96 -9.25 -19.40 -17.93
C GLY A 96 -9.71 -18.10 -17.28
N THR A 97 -11.02 -17.87 -17.32
CA THR A 97 -11.71 -16.73 -16.70
C THR A 97 -12.76 -17.22 -15.71
N VAL A 98 -12.83 -16.60 -14.53
CA VAL A 98 -13.85 -16.87 -13.51
C VAL A 98 -14.82 -15.68 -13.46
N ALA A 99 -16.09 -15.91 -13.77
CA ALA A 99 -17.13 -14.90 -13.65
C ALA A 99 -17.97 -15.12 -12.38
N PHE A 100 -18.02 -14.12 -11.51
CA PHE A 100 -18.79 -14.14 -10.25
C PHE A 100 -20.13 -13.40 -10.33
N GLY A 101 -20.49 -12.81 -11.48
CA GLY A 101 -21.64 -11.92 -11.66
C GLY A 101 -22.33 -12.11 -13.01
N SER A 102 -23.61 -11.72 -13.13
CA SER A 102 -24.38 -11.73 -14.39
C SER A 102 -25.11 -10.41 -14.62
N SER A 103 -24.83 -9.75 -15.74
CA SER A 103 -25.54 -8.53 -16.17
C SER A 103 -27.01 -8.80 -16.49
N GLN A 104 -27.33 -9.99 -17.01
CA GLN A 104 -28.70 -10.42 -17.29
C GLN A 104 -29.52 -10.53 -16.01
N ARG A 105 -28.93 -11.07 -14.93
CA ARG A 105 -29.60 -11.18 -13.63
C ARG A 105 -29.88 -9.81 -13.02
N LEU A 106 -28.95 -8.86 -13.15
CA LEU A 106 -29.15 -7.48 -12.71
C LEU A 106 -30.32 -6.82 -13.45
N LEU A 107 -30.35 -6.91 -14.78
CA LEU A 107 -31.44 -6.36 -15.59
C LEU A 107 -32.79 -6.97 -15.25
N LEU A 108 -32.84 -8.28 -14.99
CA LEU A 108 -34.05 -8.97 -14.53
C LEU A 108 -34.55 -8.39 -13.21
N LEU A 109 -33.66 -8.19 -12.21
CA LEU A 109 -34.05 -7.64 -10.91
C LEU A 109 -34.56 -6.20 -11.01
N VAL A 110 -33.96 -5.37 -11.88
CA VAL A 110 -34.46 -4.02 -12.17
C VAL A 110 -35.83 -4.07 -12.85
N ALA A 111 -36.02 -4.97 -13.81
CA ALA A 111 -37.31 -5.17 -14.47
C ALA A 111 -38.40 -5.63 -13.49
N VAL A 112 -38.07 -6.53 -12.55
CA VAL A 112 -38.99 -6.95 -11.48
C VAL A 112 -39.46 -5.75 -10.66
N ASN A 113 -38.55 -4.86 -10.23
CA ASN A 113 -38.91 -3.64 -9.48
C ASN A 113 -39.88 -2.75 -10.26
N GLY A 114 -39.60 -2.50 -11.54
CA GLY A 114 -40.44 -1.65 -12.39
C GLY A 114 -41.81 -2.26 -12.71
N ILE A 115 -41.84 -3.53 -13.12
CA ILE A 115 -43.08 -4.24 -13.50
C ILE A 115 -43.98 -4.42 -12.28
N ALA A 116 -43.44 -4.85 -11.13
CA ALA A 116 -44.23 -5.04 -9.92
C ALA A 116 -44.86 -3.73 -9.42
N SER A 117 -44.12 -2.61 -9.50
CA SER A 117 -44.63 -1.28 -9.16
C SER A 117 -45.76 -0.84 -10.10
N LEU A 118 -45.59 -1.03 -11.41
CA LEU A 118 -46.61 -0.71 -12.42
C LEU A 118 -47.87 -1.58 -12.29
N VAL A 119 -47.71 -2.89 -12.08
CA VAL A 119 -48.85 -3.80 -11.90
C VAL A 119 -49.61 -3.46 -10.62
N SER A 120 -48.90 -3.18 -9.52
CA SER A 120 -49.51 -2.85 -8.23
C SER A 120 -50.33 -1.56 -8.31
N ILE A 121 -49.81 -0.50 -8.96
CA ILE A 121 -50.56 0.75 -9.10
C ILE A 121 -51.76 0.62 -10.04
N LEU A 122 -51.63 -0.12 -11.14
CA LEU A 122 -52.75 -0.40 -12.05
C LEU A 122 -53.84 -1.24 -11.39
N PHE A 123 -53.45 -2.27 -10.63
CA PHE A 123 -54.36 -3.10 -9.87
C PHE A 123 -55.14 -2.30 -8.82
N VAL A 124 -54.47 -1.43 -8.05
CA VAL A 124 -55.13 -0.55 -7.08
C VAL A 124 -56.05 0.44 -7.79
N ARG A 125 -55.65 1.03 -8.92
CA ARG A 125 -56.51 1.94 -9.71
C ARG A 125 -57.78 1.27 -10.24
N VAL A 126 -57.65 0.06 -10.80
CA VAL A 126 -58.79 -0.70 -11.36
C VAL A 126 -59.72 -1.19 -10.25
N THR A 127 -59.18 -1.63 -9.12
CA THR A 127 -60.02 -2.05 -7.98
C THR A 127 -60.66 -0.87 -7.25
N ALA A 128 -60.01 0.30 -7.21
CA ALA A 128 -60.56 1.54 -6.69
C ALA A 128 -61.65 2.13 -7.59
N SER A 129 -61.51 2.03 -8.92
CA SER A 129 -62.55 2.49 -9.86
C SER A 129 -63.81 1.61 -9.85
N MET A 130 -63.71 0.36 -9.37
CA MET A 130 -64.85 -0.55 -9.17
C MET A 130 -65.54 -0.40 -7.80
N ARG A 131 -65.00 0.40 -6.87
CA ARG A 131 -65.63 0.70 -5.57
C ARG A 131 -66.30 2.07 -5.62
N VAL A 132 -67.47 2.21 -4.97
CA VAL A 132 -68.19 3.50 -4.82
C VAL A 132 -67.23 4.55 -4.23
N PRO A 133 -67.14 5.77 -4.81
CA PRO A 133 -66.19 6.77 -4.34
C PRO A 133 -66.44 7.09 -2.86
N ARG A 134 -65.49 6.71 -1.99
CA ARG A 134 -65.45 7.24 -0.63
C ARG A 134 -65.21 8.74 -0.75
N GLN A 135 -66.13 9.55 -0.24
CA GLN A 135 -65.91 10.98 -0.02
C GLN A 135 -64.70 11.13 0.90
N LEU A 136 -63.58 11.59 0.36
CA LEU A 136 -62.39 11.91 1.13
C LEU A 136 -62.63 13.22 1.87
N ARG A 137 -62.47 13.16 3.19
CA ARG A 137 -62.36 14.33 4.07
C ARG A 137 -61.16 15.14 3.59
N THR A 138 -61.38 16.35 3.08
CA THR A 138 -60.30 17.30 2.79
C THR A 138 -59.68 17.72 4.13
N ARG A 139 -58.60 17.05 4.56
CA ARG A 139 -57.78 17.50 5.70
C ARG A 139 -56.97 18.72 5.29
N ARG A 140 -56.79 19.68 6.21
CA ARG A 140 -55.74 20.70 6.07
C ARG A 140 -54.41 19.99 6.30
N ALA A 141 -53.57 19.96 5.28
CA ALA A 141 -52.28 19.31 5.40
C ALA A 141 -51.22 20.33 5.82
N SER A 142 -50.54 20.06 6.93
CA SER A 142 -49.43 20.88 7.43
C SER A 142 -48.30 20.98 6.42
N THR A 143 -47.63 22.14 6.36
CA THR A 143 -46.45 22.37 5.51
C THR A 143 -45.20 21.64 6.01
N LEU A 144 -45.18 21.16 7.26
CA LEU A 144 -44.05 20.43 7.86
C LEU A 144 -44.07 18.92 7.56
N THR A 145 -45.22 18.36 7.20
CA THR A 145 -45.36 16.92 6.90
C THR A 145 -44.94 16.61 5.47
N SER A 146 -44.06 15.61 5.26
CA SER A 146 -43.68 15.14 3.92
C SER A 146 -44.78 14.29 3.27
N ALA A 147 -44.76 14.18 1.93
CA ALA A 147 -45.72 13.36 1.17
C ALA A 147 -45.78 11.90 1.65
N ALA A 148 -44.62 11.31 1.92
CA ALA A 148 -44.52 9.93 2.44
C ALA A 148 -45.13 9.81 3.85
N ALA A 149 -44.91 10.79 4.74
CA ALA A 149 -45.49 10.77 6.08
C ALA A 149 -47.03 10.87 6.03
N GLU A 150 -47.58 11.70 5.15
CA GLU A 150 -49.03 11.82 4.96
C GLU A 150 -49.64 10.56 4.32
N ALA A 151 -48.91 9.92 3.39
CA ALA A 151 -49.39 8.73 2.70
C ALA A 151 -49.29 7.44 3.53
N PHE A 152 -48.27 7.31 4.38
CA PHE A 152 -47.95 6.05 5.06
C PHE A 152 -48.11 6.10 6.60
N LEU A 153 -48.15 7.27 7.24
CA LEU A 153 -48.34 7.38 8.70
C LEU A 153 -49.77 7.79 9.05
N GLU A 154 -50.35 7.15 10.07
CA GLU A 154 -51.64 7.55 10.63
C GLU A 154 -51.46 8.77 11.56
N LEU A 155 -51.67 9.97 11.03
CA LEU A 155 -51.51 11.22 11.80
C LEU A 155 -52.75 11.54 12.66
N PRO A 156 -52.59 11.81 13.98
CA PRO A 156 -53.69 11.95 14.95
C PRO A 156 -54.55 13.23 14.82
N GLY A 157 -54.27 14.13 13.88
CA GLY A 157 -55.04 15.36 13.68
C GLY A 157 -54.51 16.21 12.53
N ASP A 158 -55.05 17.43 12.38
CA ASP A 158 -54.62 18.41 11.38
C ASP A 158 -53.44 19.29 11.89
N ASP A 159 -53.03 19.11 13.15
CA ASP A 159 -51.96 19.89 13.78
C ASP A 159 -50.63 19.12 13.81
N ALA A 160 -49.62 19.62 13.10
CA ALA A 160 -48.28 19.04 13.07
C ALA A 160 -47.56 19.06 14.44
N TRP A 161 -47.97 19.95 15.35
CA TRP A 161 -47.41 20.02 16.71
C TRP A 161 -47.90 18.90 17.64
N SER A 162 -48.91 18.12 17.22
CA SER A 162 -49.54 17.05 18.01
C SER A 162 -49.01 15.63 17.70
N ILE A 163 -48.04 15.52 16.80
CA ILE A 163 -47.45 14.24 16.37
C ILE A 163 -46.54 13.69 17.48
N ASP A 164 -46.59 12.37 17.71
CA ASP A 164 -45.71 11.69 18.67
C ASP A 164 -44.22 11.88 18.29
N PRO A 165 -43.29 12.09 19.24
CA PRO A 165 -41.87 12.29 18.94
C PRO A 165 -41.22 11.19 18.10
N ALA A 166 -41.62 9.92 18.22
CA ALA A 166 -41.06 8.83 17.41
C ALA A 166 -41.52 8.92 15.94
N LEU A 167 -42.81 9.23 15.72
CA LEU A 167 -43.34 9.54 14.39
C LEU A 167 -42.69 10.82 13.83
N GLY A 168 -42.49 11.82 14.68
CA GLY A 168 -41.77 13.06 14.42
C GLY A 168 -40.35 12.80 13.88
N CYS A 169 -39.56 11.99 14.58
CA CYS A 169 -38.22 11.60 14.14
C CYS A 169 -38.22 10.94 12.75
N MET A 170 -39.17 10.04 12.48
CA MET A 170 -39.28 9.37 11.17
C MET A 170 -39.66 10.34 10.04
N MET A 171 -40.37 11.42 10.34
CA MET A 171 -40.65 12.50 9.39
C MET A 171 -39.59 13.62 9.41
N GLY A 172 -38.49 13.48 10.15
CA GLY A 172 -37.41 14.46 10.24
C GLY A 172 -37.69 15.67 11.13
N VAL A 173 -38.54 15.53 12.15
CA VAL A 173 -38.84 16.57 13.14
C VAL A 173 -38.50 16.08 14.55
N PHE A 174 -37.53 16.72 15.19
CA PHE A 174 -37.06 16.37 16.54
C PHE A 174 -37.65 17.31 17.59
N HIS A 175 -38.25 16.74 18.63
CA HIS A 175 -38.84 17.51 19.73
C HIS A 175 -37.85 17.59 20.89
N PHE A 176 -37.59 18.79 21.40
CA PHE A 176 -36.75 18.98 22.58
C PHE A 176 -37.27 20.16 23.42
N THR A 177 -37.02 20.11 24.72
CA THR A 177 -37.41 21.19 25.65
C THR A 177 -36.17 21.97 26.08
N TRP A 178 -36.24 23.30 26.01
CA TRP A 178 -35.15 24.18 26.42
C TRP A 178 -35.72 25.35 27.21
N ARG A 179 -35.22 25.57 28.44
CA ARG A 179 -35.66 26.65 29.35
C ARG A 179 -37.19 26.74 29.54
N ARG A 180 -37.86 25.58 29.64
CA ARG A 180 -39.33 25.40 29.81
C ARG A 180 -40.18 25.63 28.56
N ASP A 181 -39.56 25.96 27.44
CA ASP A 181 -40.22 26.07 26.15
C ASP A 181 -39.98 24.80 25.31
N GLU A 182 -40.98 24.40 24.53
CA GLU A 182 -40.91 23.23 23.65
C GLU A 182 -40.54 23.69 22.22
N TYR A 183 -39.48 23.09 21.70
CA TYR A 183 -38.92 23.38 20.38
C TYR A 183 -39.04 22.17 19.47
N HIS A 184 -39.41 22.40 18.22
CA HIS A 184 -39.40 21.38 17.18
C HIS A 184 -38.33 21.76 16.15
N PHE A 185 -37.37 20.88 15.94
CA PHE A 185 -36.29 21.04 14.97
C PHE A 185 -36.60 20.21 13.73
N ASP A 186 -36.85 20.89 12.61
CA ASP A 186 -37.07 20.24 11.32
C ASP A 186 -35.73 20.07 10.60
N THR A 187 -35.35 18.82 10.30
CA THR A 187 -34.08 18.51 9.61
C THR A 187 -34.12 18.77 8.10
N LYS A 188 -35.30 18.81 7.48
CA LYS A 188 -35.48 19.12 6.05
C LYS A 188 -35.28 20.60 5.79
N LEU A 189 -35.80 21.44 6.69
CA LEU A 189 -35.65 22.90 6.65
C LEU A 189 -34.39 23.37 7.38
N TRP A 190 -33.85 22.54 8.28
CA TRP A 190 -32.75 22.84 9.19
C TRP A 190 -33.04 24.05 10.09
N MET A 191 -34.27 24.14 10.63
CA MET A 191 -34.74 25.25 11.46
C MET A 191 -35.41 24.76 12.75
N SER A 192 -35.25 25.53 13.82
CA SER A 192 -35.97 25.32 15.09
C SER A 192 -37.16 26.26 15.20
N PHE A 193 -38.32 25.72 15.55
CA PHE A 193 -39.54 26.48 15.77
C PHE A 193 -40.00 26.34 17.23
N LEU A 194 -40.50 27.43 17.79
CA LEU A 194 -41.09 27.48 19.12
C LEU A 194 -42.57 27.07 19.04
N LYS A 195 -43.02 26.16 19.92
CA LYS A 195 -44.42 25.76 20.01
C LYS A 195 -45.28 26.90 20.59
N ALA A 196 -45.95 27.67 19.73
CA ALA A 196 -46.93 28.69 20.11
C ALA A 196 -48.19 28.60 19.23
N SER A 197 -49.34 29.00 19.78
CA SER A 197 -50.72 28.63 19.41
C SER A 197 -51.16 28.96 17.98
N ALA A 198 -50.85 28.07 17.04
CA ALA A 198 -51.67 27.48 15.97
C ALA A 198 -50.73 26.74 15.01
N GLY A 199 -51.07 25.50 14.62
CA GLY A 199 -50.35 24.75 13.60
C GLY A 199 -50.16 25.54 12.29
N PRO A 200 -49.06 25.36 11.54
CA PRO A 200 -48.94 25.92 10.20
C PRO A 200 -50.05 25.33 9.32
N CYS A 201 -51.10 26.10 9.12
CA CYS A 201 -52.28 25.76 8.34
C CYS A 201 -52.59 26.95 7.45
N ILE A 202 -52.54 26.75 6.13
CA ILE A 202 -52.93 27.79 5.17
C ILE A 202 -54.45 27.97 5.24
N ASP A 203 -54.90 29.08 5.83
CA ASP A 203 -56.31 29.48 5.84
C ASP A 203 -56.57 30.68 4.93
N VAL A 204 -57.59 30.53 4.06
CA VAL A 204 -58.08 31.59 3.17
C VAL A 204 -58.88 32.59 4.01
N VAL A 205 -58.33 33.79 4.22
CA VAL A 205 -58.96 34.86 5.03
C VAL A 205 -59.59 35.93 4.12
N PRO A 206 -60.80 36.44 4.45
CA PRO A 206 -61.50 37.51 3.72
C PRO A 206 -60.91 38.92 3.99
N PRO A 207 -61.15 39.88 3.08
CA PRO A 207 -60.47 41.18 3.06
C PRO A 207 -61.10 42.19 4.02
N ASN A 208 -60.28 43.01 4.68
CA ASN A 208 -60.39 44.48 4.76
C ASN A 208 -59.46 45.06 5.84
N ALA A 209 -58.31 45.59 5.42
CA ALA A 209 -57.58 46.64 6.12
C ALA A 209 -56.79 47.46 5.08
N PRO A 210 -56.64 48.78 5.25
CA PRO A 210 -56.01 49.65 4.25
C PRO A 210 -54.47 49.52 4.29
N PRO A 211 -53.78 49.49 3.13
CA PRO A 211 -52.33 49.48 3.07
C PRO A 211 -51.75 50.91 3.10
N VAL A 212 -50.62 51.09 3.78
CA VAL A 212 -49.69 52.22 3.56
C VAL A 212 -48.34 51.60 3.22
N LEU A 213 -47.88 51.77 1.98
CA LEU A 213 -46.56 51.31 1.56
C LEU A 213 -45.90 52.33 0.61
N HIS A 214 -44.65 52.67 0.92
CA HIS A 214 -43.66 53.18 -0.02
C HIS A 214 -42.44 52.25 0.06
N VAL A 215 -42.02 51.66 -1.07
CA VAL A 215 -40.63 51.20 -1.27
C VAL A 215 -40.23 51.46 -2.73
N ALA A 216 -38.97 51.83 -2.90
CA ALA A 216 -38.39 52.44 -4.08
C ALA A 216 -38.00 51.46 -5.20
N VAL A 217 -38.19 51.94 -6.43
CA VAL A 217 -37.68 51.35 -7.67
C VAL A 217 -36.15 51.47 -7.69
N THR A 218 -35.44 50.35 -7.59
CA THR A 218 -34.00 50.30 -7.89
C THR A 218 -33.73 50.30 -9.39
N ASN A 219 -32.72 51.06 -9.78
CA ASN A 219 -32.30 51.39 -11.14
C ASN A 219 -32.19 50.14 -12.07
N ARG A 220 -32.96 50.10 -13.16
CA ARG A 220 -33.05 48.97 -14.12
C ARG A 220 -31.69 48.48 -14.65
N ARG A 221 -30.71 49.39 -14.80
CA ARG A 221 -29.34 49.04 -15.22
C ARG A 221 -28.57 48.26 -14.15
N ALA A 222 -28.74 48.63 -12.88
CA ALA A 222 -28.08 47.93 -11.77
C ALA A 222 -28.63 46.51 -11.58
N ALA A 223 -29.94 46.31 -11.77
CA ALA A 223 -30.56 44.99 -11.73
C ALA A 223 -30.03 44.05 -12.84
N ILE A 224 -29.91 44.55 -14.08
CA ILE A 224 -29.35 43.78 -15.20
C ILE A 224 -27.90 43.38 -14.93
N VAL A 225 -27.07 44.31 -14.44
CA VAL A 225 -25.67 44.02 -14.09
C VAL A 225 -25.56 42.95 -13.00
N LYS A 226 -26.37 43.03 -11.94
CA LYS A 226 -26.40 42.02 -10.86
C LYS A 226 -26.76 40.63 -11.40
N VAL A 227 -27.80 40.53 -12.24
CA VAL A 227 -28.23 39.26 -12.83
C VAL A 227 -27.17 38.71 -13.79
N SER A 228 -26.55 39.55 -14.61
CA SER A 228 -25.44 39.12 -15.48
C SER A 228 -24.26 38.57 -14.69
N LEU A 229 -23.87 39.22 -13.58
CA LEU A 229 -22.81 38.71 -12.70
C LEU A 229 -23.18 37.37 -12.05
N GLY A 230 -24.43 37.21 -11.58
CA GLY A 230 -24.94 35.95 -11.04
C GLY A 230 -24.96 34.82 -12.09
N LEU A 231 -25.34 35.11 -13.33
CA LEU A 231 -25.31 34.14 -14.44
C LEU A 231 -23.87 33.74 -14.81
N CYS A 232 -22.93 34.70 -14.85
CA CYS A 232 -21.51 34.40 -15.03
C CYS A 232 -20.97 33.50 -13.91
N TYR A 233 -21.39 33.74 -12.66
CA TYR A 233 -21.03 32.90 -11.51
C TYR A 233 -21.58 31.47 -11.64
N LEU A 234 -22.83 31.29 -12.10
CA LEU A 234 -23.39 29.95 -12.35
C LEU A 234 -22.60 29.21 -13.44
N LEU A 235 -22.28 29.86 -14.56
CA LEU A 235 -21.47 29.27 -15.63
C LEU A 235 -20.07 28.91 -15.14
N ALA A 236 -19.44 29.79 -14.36
CA ALA A 236 -18.14 29.53 -13.75
C ALA A 236 -18.20 28.34 -12.76
N THR A 237 -19.25 28.27 -11.93
CA THR A 237 -19.47 27.18 -10.97
C THR A 237 -19.62 25.84 -11.70
N VAL A 238 -20.48 25.76 -12.72
CA VAL A 238 -20.65 24.55 -13.54
C VAL A 238 -19.36 24.17 -14.26
N GLY A 239 -18.70 25.14 -14.91
CA GLY A 239 -17.42 24.91 -15.60
C GLY A 239 -16.34 24.40 -14.66
N SER A 240 -16.24 24.98 -13.46
CA SER A 240 -15.32 24.58 -12.41
C SER A 240 -15.61 23.15 -11.92
N SER A 241 -16.88 22.80 -11.75
CA SER A 241 -17.31 21.46 -11.32
C SER A 241 -17.03 20.40 -12.38
N VAL A 242 -17.18 20.72 -13.67
CA VAL A 242 -16.85 19.81 -14.78
C VAL A 242 -15.34 19.62 -14.88
N TYR A 243 -14.57 20.70 -14.75
CA TYR A 243 -13.11 20.61 -14.76
C TYR A 243 -12.58 19.83 -13.54
N TYR A 244 -13.21 19.96 -12.37
CA TYR A 244 -12.90 19.13 -11.21
C TYR A 244 -13.14 17.64 -11.48
N LEU A 245 -14.14 17.26 -12.29
CA LEU A 245 -14.29 15.85 -12.70
C LEU A 245 -13.11 15.35 -13.51
N GLN A 246 -12.54 16.17 -14.40
CA GLN A 246 -11.33 15.82 -15.13
C GLN A 246 -10.14 15.67 -14.17
N LEU A 247 -9.98 16.61 -13.23
CA LEU A 247 -8.93 16.54 -12.20
C LEU A 247 -9.06 15.29 -11.33
N SER A 248 -10.26 15.00 -10.84
CA SER A 248 -10.56 13.82 -10.01
C SER A 248 -10.34 12.52 -10.77
N SER A 249 -10.58 12.49 -12.09
CA SER A 249 -10.36 11.28 -12.89
C SER A 249 -8.90 10.82 -12.93
N VAL A 250 -7.97 11.76 -12.75
CA VAL A 250 -6.53 11.49 -12.78
C VAL A 250 -5.98 11.27 -11.37
N ASN A 251 -6.40 12.07 -10.38
CA ASN A 251 -5.92 11.92 -9.00
C ASN A 251 -6.62 10.79 -8.24
N LEU A 252 -7.90 10.52 -8.51
CA LEU A 252 -8.67 9.41 -7.93
C LEU A 252 -8.68 8.20 -8.88
N ALA A 253 -7.56 7.91 -9.53
CA ALA A 253 -7.43 6.72 -10.38
C ALA A 253 -7.23 5.42 -9.56
N ASN A 254 -6.71 5.56 -8.35
CA ASN A 254 -6.43 4.48 -7.40
C ASN A 254 -6.66 5.00 -5.97
N ASP A 255 -6.75 4.09 -5.01
CA ASP A 255 -7.00 4.41 -3.59
C ASP A 255 -5.75 4.99 -2.90
N LEU A 256 -4.59 5.05 -3.60
CA LEU A 256 -3.41 5.76 -3.13
C LEU A 256 -3.51 7.29 -3.32
N TRP A 257 -4.48 7.75 -4.13
CA TRP A 257 -4.58 9.12 -4.62
C TRP A 257 -3.36 9.60 -5.42
N TRP A 258 -2.53 8.65 -5.86
CA TRP A 258 -1.28 8.91 -6.54
C TRP A 258 -1.50 8.90 -8.06
N VAL A 259 -1.39 10.08 -8.65
CA VAL A 259 -1.47 10.30 -10.10
C VAL A 259 -0.51 9.39 -10.87
N SER A 260 -1.04 8.73 -11.90
CA SER A 260 -0.25 7.88 -12.81
C SER A 260 0.43 6.67 -12.13
N PHE A 261 0.08 6.33 -10.89
CA PHE A 261 0.57 5.11 -10.28
C PHE A 261 -0.03 3.91 -11.00
N ASN A 262 0.83 3.12 -11.63
CA ASN A 262 0.49 1.92 -12.37
C ASN A 262 1.42 0.77 -11.94
N THR A 263 0.96 -0.44 -12.21
CA THR A 263 1.64 -1.66 -11.78
C THR A 263 2.91 -1.92 -12.60
N THR A 264 2.86 -1.66 -13.90
CA THR A 264 3.99 -1.91 -14.81
C THR A 264 5.02 -0.78 -14.81
N GLY A 265 4.68 0.44 -14.43
CA GLY A 265 5.61 1.56 -14.44
C GLY A 265 6.12 1.87 -13.04
N MET A 266 5.32 2.63 -12.29
CA MET A 266 5.67 3.19 -10.99
C MET A 266 5.96 2.11 -9.95
N GLN A 267 5.09 1.10 -9.81
CA GLN A 267 5.28 0.03 -8.83
C GLN A 267 6.57 -0.76 -9.10
N THR A 268 6.81 -1.18 -10.34
CA THR A 268 8.03 -1.90 -10.72
C THR A 268 9.30 -1.05 -10.53
N TYR A 269 9.26 0.24 -10.89
CA TYR A 269 10.38 1.16 -10.66
C TYR A 269 10.72 1.27 -9.16
N LEU A 270 9.72 1.51 -8.32
CA LEU A 270 9.90 1.61 -6.87
C LEU A 270 10.41 0.28 -6.29
N ALA A 271 9.84 -0.85 -6.71
CA ALA A 271 10.27 -2.16 -6.24
C ALA A 271 11.74 -2.44 -6.60
N ASN A 272 12.18 -2.12 -7.82
CA ASN A 272 13.58 -2.26 -8.22
C ASN A 272 14.51 -1.28 -7.49
N TRP A 273 14.03 -0.05 -7.21
CA TRP A 273 14.76 0.92 -6.40
C TRP A 273 14.95 0.40 -4.97
N PHE A 274 13.88 -0.06 -4.30
CA PHE A 274 13.95 -0.64 -2.96
C PHE A 274 14.87 -1.88 -2.94
N ASN A 275 14.67 -2.83 -3.87
CA ASN A 275 15.48 -4.03 -3.96
C ASN A 275 16.96 -3.74 -4.18
N ARG A 276 17.34 -2.58 -4.74
CA ARG A 276 18.74 -2.16 -4.86
C ARG A 276 19.24 -1.45 -3.60
N TYR A 277 18.50 -0.44 -3.12
CA TYR A 277 18.95 0.39 -1.99
C TYR A 277 18.96 -0.37 -0.66
N LEU A 278 18.14 -1.43 -0.51
CA LEU A 278 18.24 -2.39 0.61
C LEU A 278 19.64 -3.01 0.73
N TRP A 279 20.38 -3.16 -0.38
CA TRP A 279 21.75 -3.68 -0.34
C TRP A 279 22.79 -2.61 -0.05
N LEU A 280 22.55 -1.38 -0.52
CA LEU A 280 23.53 -0.31 -0.55
C LEU A 280 23.50 0.62 0.67
N THR A 281 22.35 0.77 1.31
CA THR A 281 22.15 1.75 2.39
C THR A 281 21.37 1.12 3.54
N PRO A 282 21.89 1.16 4.78
CA PRO A 282 21.22 0.57 5.93
C PRO A 282 19.99 1.39 6.39
N ARG A 283 20.04 2.71 6.23
CA ARG A 283 18.95 3.62 6.62
C ARG A 283 18.93 4.88 5.75
N LEU A 284 17.75 5.30 5.34
CA LEU A 284 17.51 6.56 4.64
C LEU A 284 16.26 7.21 5.26
N GLU A 285 16.35 8.48 5.64
CA GLU A 285 15.22 9.20 6.21
C GLU A 285 14.89 10.42 5.37
N ASN A 286 13.59 10.65 5.15
CA ASN A 286 13.01 11.81 4.47
C ASN A 286 13.68 12.15 3.13
N ALA A 287 14.09 11.14 2.37
CA ALA A 287 14.81 11.37 1.12
C ALA A 287 13.85 11.69 -0.03
N PRO A 288 14.16 12.68 -0.88
CA PRO A 288 13.35 12.97 -2.05
C PRO A 288 13.65 11.98 -3.18
N LEU A 289 12.63 11.31 -3.71
CA LEU A 289 12.76 10.30 -4.77
C LEU A 289 13.08 10.87 -6.17
N ASN A 290 13.00 12.20 -6.36
CA ASN A 290 13.23 12.87 -7.64
C ASN A 290 14.69 13.29 -7.86
N LEU A 291 15.62 12.75 -7.09
CA LEU A 291 17.04 13.06 -7.23
C LEU A 291 17.62 12.39 -8.49
N PRO A 292 18.48 13.09 -9.26
CA PRO A 292 19.13 12.53 -10.46
C PRO A 292 19.93 11.24 -10.21
N MET A 293 20.39 11.03 -8.97
CA MET A 293 21.11 9.83 -8.57
C MET A 293 20.25 8.55 -8.52
N TYR A 294 18.92 8.69 -8.53
CA TYR A 294 17.96 7.58 -8.55
C TYR A 294 17.47 7.25 -9.97
N ALA A 295 18.03 7.87 -11.00
CA ALA A 295 17.71 7.56 -12.38
C ALA A 295 18.03 6.09 -12.71
N ASP A 296 17.11 5.40 -13.39
CA ASP A 296 17.32 4.05 -13.89
C ASP A 296 17.40 4.07 -15.43
N VAL A 297 18.21 3.20 -16.04
CA VAL A 297 18.32 3.07 -17.50
C VAL A 297 17.34 2.03 -18.06
N ASN A 298 16.59 1.35 -17.19
CA ASN A 298 15.53 0.45 -17.60
C ASN A 298 14.30 1.20 -18.12
N ALA A 299 13.63 0.63 -19.12
CA ALA A 299 12.41 1.18 -19.68
C ALA A 299 11.18 0.68 -18.89
N TYR A 300 10.54 1.58 -18.15
CA TYR A 300 9.31 1.30 -17.40
C TYR A 300 8.03 1.77 -18.12
N ALA A 301 8.17 2.26 -19.34
CA ALA A 301 7.05 2.72 -20.17
C ALA A 301 6.36 1.59 -20.94
N THR A 302 6.78 0.33 -20.76
CA THR A 302 6.21 -0.84 -21.45
C THR A 302 5.09 -1.48 -20.63
N ASN A 303 4.22 -2.24 -21.31
CA ASN A 303 3.14 -3.00 -20.68
C ASN A 303 3.63 -4.25 -19.94
N THR A 304 4.92 -4.54 -19.99
CA THR A 304 5.54 -5.73 -19.38
C THR A 304 6.88 -5.31 -18.79
N THR A 305 6.89 -5.10 -17.49
CA THR A 305 8.10 -4.87 -16.70
C THR A 305 8.16 -5.91 -15.60
N SER A 306 9.37 -6.17 -15.11
CA SER A 306 9.60 -7.15 -14.06
C SER A 306 10.34 -6.52 -12.90
N VAL A 307 9.93 -6.91 -11.70
CA VAL A 307 10.69 -6.66 -10.48
C VAL A 307 11.81 -7.70 -10.42
N SER A 308 13.04 -7.24 -10.21
CA SER A 308 14.22 -8.09 -10.04
C SER A 308 14.50 -8.30 -8.56
N ILE A 309 14.64 -9.55 -8.15
CA ILE A 309 14.96 -9.95 -6.78
C ILE A 309 16.32 -10.65 -6.77
N MET A 310 17.06 -10.42 -5.68
CA MET A 310 18.28 -11.15 -5.35
C MET A 310 17.94 -12.31 -4.41
N ASP A 311 18.21 -13.54 -4.84
CA ASP A 311 17.83 -14.76 -4.11
C ASP A 311 18.50 -14.89 -2.73
N MET A 312 19.57 -14.13 -2.47
CA MET A 312 20.31 -14.14 -1.21
C MET A 312 19.74 -13.24 -0.11
N LEU A 313 18.75 -12.38 -0.42
CA LEU A 313 18.16 -11.48 0.57
C LEU A 313 17.62 -12.22 1.82
N PRO A 314 16.89 -13.35 1.72
CA PRO A 314 16.42 -14.09 2.89
C PRO A 314 17.56 -14.57 3.80
N ARG A 315 18.70 -14.98 3.22
CA ARG A 315 19.87 -15.44 4.00
C ARG A 315 20.54 -14.28 4.70
N ARG A 316 20.69 -13.13 4.02
CA ARG A 316 21.20 -11.91 4.64
C ARG A 316 20.33 -11.50 5.82
N LEU A 317 19.01 -11.46 5.65
CA LEU A 317 18.08 -11.15 6.74
C LEU A 317 18.22 -12.16 7.88
N HIS A 318 18.37 -13.45 7.59
CA HIS A 318 18.55 -14.49 8.60
C HIS A 318 19.82 -14.32 9.44
N PHE A 319 20.97 -14.04 8.81
CA PHE A 319 22.26 -13.98 9.52
C PHE A 319 22.60 -12.59 10.09
N GLU A 320 22.16 -11.51 9.41
CA GLU A 320 22.55 -10.14 9.75
C GLU A 320 21.48 -9.36 10.51
N VAL A 321 20.19 -9.62 10.27
CA VAL A 321 19.08 -8.88 10.91
C VAL A 321 18.44 -9.69 12.03
N ALA A 322 18.07 -10.95 11.74
CA ALA A 322 17.45 -11.85 12.72
C ALA A 322 18.43 -12.35 13.80
N SER A 323 19.70 -11.96 13.73
CA SER A 323 20.69 -12.22 14.79
C SER A 323 20.57 -11.29 15.99
N ASP A 324 19.78 -10.21 15.88
CA ASP A 324 19.44 -9.36 17.02
C ASP A 324 18.61 -10.12 18.06
N LEU A 325 18.91 -9.92 19.34
CA LEU A 325 18.38 -10.76 20.43
C LEU A 325 16.85 -10.71 20.56
N PRO A 326 16.18 -9.54 20.47
CA PRO A 326 14.72 -9.48 20.54
C PRO A 326 14.05 -10.29 19.41
N LEU A 327 14.55 -10.16 18.18
CA LEU A 327 14.04 -10.89 17.02
C LEU A 327 14.32 -12.40 17.14
N ALA A 328 15.50 -12.78 17.61
CA ALA A 328 15.88 -14.17 17.81
C ALA A 328 15.01 -14.85 18.89
N ILE A 329 14.79 -14.19 20.04
CA ILE A 329 13.93 -14.71 21.12
C ILE A 329 12.48 -14.86 20.64
N HIS A 330 11.95 -13.84 19.96
CA HIS A 330 10.62 -13.92 19.36
C HIS A 330 10.52 -15.09 18.37
N GLY A 331 11.52 -15.23 17.49
CA GLY A 331 11.61 -16.32 16.52
C GLY A 331 11.68 -17.71 17.15
N LEU A 332 12.45 -17.87 18.25
CA LEU A 332 12.55 -19.13 18.99
C LEU A 332 11.20 -19.52 19.61
N ARG A 333 10.50 -18.57 20.24
CA ARG A 333 9.17 -18.81 20.84
C ARG A 333 8.11 -19.15 19.80
N ALA A 334 8.22 -18.60 18.60
CA ALA A 334 7.33 -18.89 17.48
C ALA A 334 7.69 -20.19 16.74
N THR A 335 8.87 -20.77 16.99
CA THR A 335 9.32 -21.99 16.29
C THR A 335 8.61 -23.22 16.85
N ASN A 336 8.04 -24.04 15.96
CA ASN A 336 7.49 -25.33 16.36
C ASN A 336 8.60 -26.18 17.03
N PRO A 337 8.38 -26.71 18.26
CA PRO A 337 9.42 -27.41 19.03
C PRO A 337 10.06 -28.59 18.30
N CYS A 338 9.35 -29.25 17.38
CA CYS A 338 9.88 -30.37 16.60
C CYS A 338 10.98 -29.92 15.61
N PHE A 339 11.01 -28.65 15.20
CA PHE A 339 12.04 -28.08 14.35
C PHE A 339 13.23 -27.49 15.11
N LEU A 340 13.19 -27.43 16.45
CA LEU A 340 14.25 -26.81 17.25
C LEU A 340 15.63 -27.49 17.04
N PRO A 341 15.77 -28.83 17.06
CA PRO A 341 17.06 -29.48 16.75
C PRO A 341 17.53 -29.33 15.29
N TRP A 342 16.68 -28.80 14.39
CA TRP A 342 17.00 -28.49 13.00
C TRP A 342 17.52 -27.05 12.81
N ILE A 343 17.66 -26.29 13.90
CA ILE A 343 18.43 -25.05 13.89
C ILE A 343 19.90 -25.44 13.67
N ALA A 344 20.51 -24.84 12.64
CA ALA A 344 21.86 -25.18 12.23
C ALA A 344 22.83 -24.59 13.24
N THR A 345 23.19 -25.33 14.28
CA THR A 345 24.20 -24.88 15.23
C THR A 345 24.86 -26.07 15.86
N GLN A 346 26.19 -26.06 15.88
CA GLN A 346 26.96 -27.02 16.63
C GLN A 346 27.14 -26.48 18.05
N TYR A 347 26.39 -27.03 19.01
CA TYR A 347 26.38 -26.53 20.37
C TYR A 347 27.76 -26.67 21.03
N CYS A 348 28.18 -25.63 21.74
CA CYS A 348 29.42 -25.60 22.52
C CYS A 348 29.13 -25.95 23.98
N TRP A 349 28.00 -25.44 24.52
CA TRP A 349 27.58 -25.64 25.90
C TRP A 349 26.08 -25.90 26.00
N VAL A 350 25.68 -26.55 27.09
CA VAL A 350 24.28 -26.68 27.47
C VAL A 350 23.76 -25.34 28.01
N ASP A 351 24.48 -24.75 28.95
CA ASP A 351 24.04 -23.62 29.78
C ASP A 351 24.84 -22.33 29.53
N PHE A 352 24.24 -21.17 29.78
CA PHE A 352 24.89 -19.86 29.63
C PHE A 352 26.12 -19.68 30.52
N GLU A 353 26.16 -20.35 31.68
CA GLU A 353 27.31 -20.32 32.58
C GLU A 353 28.47 -21.22 32.14
N ARG A 354 28.30 -22.00 31.06
CA ARG A 354 29.32 -22.88 30.47
C ARG A 354 29.75 -24.02 31.41
N ARG A 355 28.86 -24.48 32.28
CA ARG A 355 29.14 -25.59 33.21
C ARG A 355 29.23 -26.94 32.51
N TRP A 356 28.44 -27.14 31.44
CA TRP A 356 28.40 -28.41 30.70
C TRP A 356 28.78 -28.23 29.24
N ALA A 357 29.97 -28.69 28.86
CA ALA A 357 30.47 -28.64 27.49
C ALA A 357 29.90 -29.76 26.61
N MET A 358 29.55 -29.41 25.37
CA MET A 358 28.97 -30.29 24.34
C MET A 358 29.85 -30.47 23.10
N ALA A 359 31.00 -29.82 23.02
CA ALA A 359 31.87 -29.92 21.86
C ALA A 359 32.31 -31.38 21.59
N ASN A 360 32.25 -31.82 20.33
CA ASN A 360 32.60 -33.18 19.95
C ASN A 360 34.10 -33.51 20.12
N SER A 361 34.99 -32.52 20.00
CA SER A 361 36.45 -32.66 20.20
C SER A 361 36.99 -31.63 21.21
N ALA A 362 38.17 -31.92 21.78
CA ALA A 362 38.85 -30.99 22.70
C ALA A 362 39.37 -29.74 21.98
N ALA A 363 39.82 -29.88 20.73
CA ALA A 363 40.26 -28.75 19.91
C ALA A 363 39.09 -27.81 19.60
N ARG A 364 37.92 -28.37 19.28
CA ARG A 364 36.69 -27.59 19.09
C ARG A 364 36.25 -26.90 20.38
N GLU A 365 36.34 -27.55 21.53
CA GLU A 365 36.03 -26.94 22.83
C GLU A 365 36.87 -25.68 23.09
N ALA A 366 38.18 -25.75 22.80
CA ALA A 366 39.06 -24.58 22.89
C ALA A 366 38.67 -23.47 21.90
N ARG A 367 38.27 -23.82 20.67
CA ARG A 367 37.77 -22.86 19.67
C ARG A 367 36.48 -22.19 20.12
N CYS A 368 35.53 -22.96 20.64
CA CYS A 368 34.28 -22.45 21.22
C CYS A 368 34.54 -21.35 22.26
N ALA A 369 35.41 -21.64 23.22
CA ALA A 369 35.77 -20.69 24.27
C ALA A 369 36.47 -19.42 23.73
N ALA A 370 37.29 -19.57 22.69
CA ALA A 370 38.04 -18.46 22.10
C ALA A 370 37.20 -17.55 21.18
N LYS A 371 36.23 -18.11 20.45
CA LYS A 371 35.52 -17.40 19.36
C LYS A 371 34.01 -17.23 19.55
N TYR A 372 33.32 -18.15 20.21
CA TYR A 372 31.85 -18.22 20.16
C TYR A 372 31.15 -17.90 21.48
N ALA A 373 31.89 -17.59 22.54
CA ALA A 373 31.33 -17.37 23.88
C ALA A 373 30.31 -16.22 23.99
N THR A 374 30.27 -15.29 23.03
CA THR A 374 29.31 -14.17 23.02
C THR A 374 28.09 -14.44 22.13
N ASN A 375 28.08 -15.52 21.35
CA ASN A 375 26.98 -15.89 20.46
C ASN A 375 26.02 -16.84 21.18
N ALA A 376 24.80 -16.39 21.46
CA ALA A 376 23.77 -17.17 22.13
C ALA A 376 23.38 -18.45 21.39
N ALA A 377 23.59 -18.53 20.06
CA ALA A 377 23.22 -19.70 19.27
C ALA A 377 23.98 -20.97 19.67
N VAL A 378 25.23 -20.86 20.15
CA VAL A 378 26.03 -22.04 20.53
C VAL A 378 25.69 -22.60 21.91
N TYR A 379 24.69 -22.04 22.59
CA TYR A 379 24.20 -22.45 23.90
C TYR A 379 22.83 -23.11 23.77
N LEU A 380 22.70 -24.37 24.20
CA LEU A 380 21.44 -25.09 24.09
C LEU A 380 20.33 -24.50 24.99
N GLU A 381 20.69 -23.79 26.05
CA GLU A 381 19.79 -23.07 26.94
C GLU A 381 18.95 -22.03 26.19
N ALA A 382 19.52 -21.33 25.20
CA ALA A 382 18.81 -20.29 24.45
C ALA A 382 17.50 -20.78 23.83
N PRO A 383 17.50 -21.85 22.99
CA PRO A 383 16.26 -22.39 22.46
C PRO A 383 15.42 -23.13 23.51
N LEU A 384 16.01 -23.82 24.48
CA LEU A 384 15.25 -24.56 25.50
C LEU A 384 14.48 -23.67 26.49
N ARG A 385 14.98 -22.46 26.78
CA ARG A 385 14.26 -21.45 27.58
C ARG A 385 13.10 -20.79 26.84
N ASN A 386 13.06 -20.93 25.51
CA ASN A 386 12.16 -20.19 24.62
C ASN A 386 11.32 -21.14 23.75
N THR A 387 11.07 -22.37 24.21
CA THR A 387 10.26 -23.36 23.49
C THR A 387 9.09 -23.83 24.33
N ASP A 388 8.07 -24.36 23.67
CA ASP A 388 7.00 -25.11 24.32
C ASP A 388 7.52 -26.51 24.69
N TRP A 389 7.72 -26.74 25.99
CA TRP A 389 8.29 -27.98 26.51
C TRP A 389 7.40 -29.19 26.27
N ASP A 390 6.07 -29.04 26.30
CA ASP A 390 5.15 -30.17 26.06
C ASP A 390 5.30 -30.69 24.62
N GLY A 391 5.35 -29.76 23.66
CA GLY A 391 5.63 -30.08 22.26
C GLY A 391 7.04 -30.62 22.04
N PHE A 392 8.05 -30.07 22.73
CA PHE A 392 9.44 -30.52 22.63
C PHE A 392 9.59 -31.96 23.16
N GLU A 393 9.03 -32.28 24.33
CA GLU A 393 9.08 -33.61 24.92
C GLU A 393 8.40 -34.65 24.03
N THR A 394 7.29 -34.28 23.39
CA THR A 394 6.58 -35.16 22.44
C THR A 394 7.46 -35.57 21.25
N CYS A 395 8.28 -34.65 20.73
CA CYS A 395 9.10 -34.90 19.54
C CYS A 395 10.50 -35.45 19.87
N TRP A 396 11.12 -35.01 20.96
CA TRP A 396 12.55 -35.25 21.24
C TRP A 396 12.84 -35.71 22.68
N GLY A 397 11.83 -35.85 23.54
CA GLY A 397 12.00 -36.08 24.99
C GLY A 397 12.85 -37.29 25.34
N ASP A 398 12.60 -38.45 24.73
CA ASP A 398 13.35 -39.69 25.00
C ASP A 398 14.84 -39.57 24.66
N VAL A 399 15.14 -38.94 23.53
CA VAL A 399 16.52 -38.80 23.04
C VAL A 399 17.25 -37.67 23.78
N PHE A 400 16.56 -36.56 24.08
CA PHE A 400 17.06 -35.51 24.95
C PHE A 400 17.38 -36.04 26.35
N ALA A 401 16.50 -36.89 26.90
CA ALA A 401 16.72 -37.54 28.18
C ALA A 401 17.97 -38.42 28.14
N THR A 402 18.15 -39.21 27.07
CA THR A 402 19.28 -40.11 26.92
C THR A 402 20.61 -39.36 26.73
N GLY A 403 20.63 -38.37 25.83
CA GLY A 403 21.84 -37.67 25.41
C GLY A 403 22.29 -36.54 26.35
N ILE A 404 21.39 -35.99 27.16
CA ILE A 404 21.65 -34.78 27.96
C ILE A 404 21.08 -34.93 29.37
N ALA A 405 19.75 -35.03 29.52
CA ALA A 405 19.11 -34.84 30.82
C ALA A 405 19.46 -35.93 31.85
N ALA A 406 19.72 -37.17 31.43
CA ALA A 406 20.08 -38.26 32.33
C ALA A 406 21.37 -37.99 33.11
N ASP A 407 22.39 -37.40 32.46
CA ASP A 407 23.64 -37.03 33.11
C ASP A 407 23.46 -35.76 33.98
N LEU A 408 22.70 -34.77 33.51
CA LEU A 408 22.40 -33.55 34.29
C LEU A 408 21.63 -33.87 35.58
N ARG A 409 20.73 -34.88 35.56
CA ARG A 409 19.97 -35.31 36.74
C ARG A 409 20.82 -35.90 37.85
N GLN A 410 22.05 -36.33 37.55
CA GLN A 410 22.99 -36.84 38.55
C GLN A 410 23.59 -35.71 39.40
N ASP A 411 23.66 -34.49 38.85
CA ASP A 411 24.14 -33.29 39.54
C ASP A 411 22.99 -32.49 40.18
N LEU A 412 23.24 -31.80 41.29
CA LEU A 412 22.24 -30.91 41.90
C LEU A 412 22.05 -29.66 41.03
N GLY A 413 23.13 -29.09 40.50
CA GLY A 413 23.07 -27.92 39.61
C GLY A 413 22.30 -28.23 38.32
N GLY A 414 22.53 -29.41 37.74
CA GLY A 414 21.83 -29.85 36.53
C GLY A 414 20.31 -30.03 36.72
N ARG A 415 19.86 -30.56 37.86
CA ARG A 415 18.42 -30.66 38.19
C ARG A 415 17.76 -29.29 38.32
N LEU A 416 18.38 -28.39 39.06
CA LEU A 416 17.88 -27.02 39.23
C LEU A 416 17.83 -26.26 37.91
N TRP A 417 18.84 -26.42 37.05
CA TRP A 417 18.87 -25.82 35.72
C TRP A 417 17.76 -26.36 34.83
N LEU A 418 17.51 -27.67 34.82
CA LEU A 418 16.40 -28.28 34.06
C LEU A 418 15.05 -27.73 34.51
N GLU A 419 14.78 -27.72 35.82
CA GLU A 419 13.53 -27.18 36.38
C GLU A 419 13.36 -25.69 36.06
N ALA A 420 14.41 -24.88 36.20
CA ALA A 420 14.37 -23.45 35.91
C ALA A 420 14.17 -23.14 34.42
N THR A 421 14.77 -23.95 33.53
CA THR A 421 14.63 -23.79 32.08
C THR A 421 13.22 -24.18 31.61
N GLN A 422 12.66 -25.26 32.18
CA GLN A 422 11.30 -25.72 31.91
C GLN A 422 10.23 -24.75 32.42
N ALA A 423 10.45 -24.12 33.57
CA ALA A 423 9.51 -23.19 34.17
C ALA A 423 9.64 -21.73 33.67
N ASN A 424 10.46 -21.46 32.64
CA ASN A 424 10.70 -20.10 32.19
C ASN A 424 9.43 -19.48 31.57
N ALA A 425 8.95 -18.39 32.18
CA ALA A 425 7.78 -17.63 31.72
C ALA A 425 8.08 -16.13 31.54
N ASN A 426 9.36 -15.79 31.38
CA ASN A 426 9.83 -14.42 31.19
C ASN A 426 9.16 -13.73 29.97
N SER A 427 8.90 -12.42 30.06
CA SER A 427 8.57 -11.61 28.88
C SER A 427 9.78 -11.54 27.94
N GLU A 428 9.55 -11.29 26.64
CA GLU A 428 10.64 -11.18 25.66
C GLU A 428 11.68 -10.14 26.07
N GLU A 429 11.24 -8.96 26.53
CA GLU A 429 12.11 -7.89 27.04
C GLU A 429 12.97 -8.34 28.24
N SER A 430 12.38 -9.07 29.20
CA SER A 430 13.12 -9.56 30.37
C SER A 430 14.09 -10.68 30.02
N GLU A 431 13.76 -11.51 29.02
CA GLU A 431 14.63 -12.57 28.52
C GLU A 431 15.83 -12.00 27.77
N VAL A 432 15.62 -10.95 26.95
CA VAL A 432 16.71 -10.18 26.32
C VAL A 432 17.65 -9.61 27.38
N ALA A 433 17.10 -8.97 28.42
CA ALA A 433 17.92 -8.42 29.51
C ALA A 433 18.72 -9.51 30.24
N TYR A 434 18.15 -10.70 30.43
CA TYR A 434 18.84 -11.84 31.01
C TYR A 434 20.02 -12.31 30.14
N TRP A 435 19.82 -12.47 28.82
CA TRP A 435 20.89 -12.88 27.90
C TRP A 435 22.04 -11.85 27.86
N ILE A 436 21.71 -10.56 27.86
CA ILE A 436 22.73 -9.49 27.92
C ILE A 436 23.49 -9.56 29.24
N SER A 437 22.81 -9.85 30.36
CA SER A 437 23.45 -9.97 31.68
C SER A 437 24.44 -11.14 31.77
N THR A 438 24.27 -12.17 30.96
CA THR A 438 25.20 -13.32 30.87
C THR A 438 26.31 -13.12 29.83
N GLY A 439 26.35 -11.95 29.17
CA GLY A 439 27.40 -11.57 28.22
C GLY A 439 27.14 -11.97 26.76
N LEU A 440 25.90 -12.32 26.43
CA LEU A 440 25.48 -12.67 25.07
C LEU A 440 25.06 -11.42 24.29
N VAL A 441 25.49 -11.32 23.03
CA VAL A 441 25.28 -10.09 22.21
C VAL A 441 24.51 -10.33 20.92
N ALA A 442 24.50 -11.56 20.42
CA ALA A 442 23.84 -11.92 19.16
C ALA A 442 23.43 -13.40 19.18
N TYR A 443 22.50 -13.78 18.31
CA TYR A 443 22.09 -15.16 18.05
C TYR A 443 22.30 -15.48 16.56
N THR A 444 23.50 -15.93 16.20
CA THR A 444 23.83 -16.24 14.80
C THR A 444 24.00 -17.75 14.62
N ALA A 445 23.06 -18.37 13.89
CA ALA A 445 23.14 -19.77 13.51
C ALA A 445 24.29 -20.03 12.52
N ALA A 446 24.76 -21.28 12.44
CA ALA A 446 25.74 -21.73 11.46
C ALA A 446 25.17 -21.72 10.04
N TRP A 447 26.04 -21.46 9.07
CA TRP A 447 25.70 -21.53 7.66
C TRP A 447 25.40 -22.98 7.25
N GLN A 448 24.41 -23.14 6.36
CA GLN A 448 24.01 -24.45 5.86
C GLN A 448 23.34 -24.36 4.48
N ASN A 449 23.16 -25.50 3.81
CA ASN A 449 22.40 -25.60 2.56
C ASN A 449 21.34 -26.73 2.49
N TYR A 450 20.98 -27.33 3.63
CA TYR A 450 19.88 -28.30 3.74
C TYR A 450 18.50 -27.67 3.96
N LYS A 451 18.41 -26.34 4.18
CA LYS A 451 17.14 -25.60 4.24
C LYS A 451 17.26 -24.24 3.54
N SER A 452 16.19 -23.87 2.84
CA SER A 452 15.99 -22.53 2.29
C SER A 452 15.27 -21.66 3.33
N VAL A 453 15.61 -20.37 3.37
CA VAL A 453 14.95 -19.40 4.25
C VAL A 453 13.85 -18.71 3.44
N GLY A 454 12.62 -18.75 3.95
CA GLY A 454 11.51 -18.00 3.39
C GLY A 454 11.53 -16.55 3.85
N VAL A 455 11.07 -15.62 3.01
CA VAL A 455 10.85 -14.22 3.38
C VAL A 455 9.56 -13.72 2.75
N PHE A 456 8.83 -12.88 3.49
CA PHE A 456 7.78 -12.04 2.94
C PHE A 456 8.18 -10.58 3.16
N ASN A 457 8.62 -9.92 2.10
CA ASN A 457 9.15 -8.57 2.12
C ASN A 457 8.23 -7.65 1.32
N THR A 458 7.81 -6.54 1.93
CA THR A 458 6.89 -5.56 1.34
C THR A 458 7.38 -4.14 1.62
N PHE A 459 7.09 -3.20 0.72
CA PHE A 459 7.18 -1.77 1.01
C PHE A 459 5.79 -1.14 1.10
N ASN A 460 5.67 -0.09 1.90
CA ASN A 460 4.39 0.60 2.09
C ASN A 460 4.35 1.90 1.30
N VAL A 461 3.23 2.16 0.62
CA VAL A 461 2.87 3.51 0.16
C VAL A 461 1.89 4.09 1.17
N VAL A 462 2.29 5.17 1.85
CA VAL A 462 1.45 5.88 2.80
C VAL A 462 0.69 6.98 2.09
N THR A 463 -0.60 7.04 2.33
CA THR A 463 -1.50 8.01 1.72
C THR A 463 -1.71 9.24 2.58
N ALA A 464 -2.34 10.29 2.02
CA ALA A 464 -2.69 11.52 2.73
C ALA A 464 -3.57 11.32 3.98
N LEU A 465 -4.28 10.19 4.09
CA LEU A 465 -5.06 9.84 5.27
C LEU A 465 -4.26 9.04 6.32
N GLY A 466 -2.95 8.87 6.14
CA GLY A 466 -2.10 8.08 7.03
C GLY A 466 -2.23 6.57 6.85
N ARG A 467 -3.00 6.09 5.86
CA ARG A 467 -3.16 4.66 5.58
C ARG A 467 -2.01 4.14 4.75
N ALA A 468 -1.33 3.11 5.24
CA ALA A 468 -0.30 2.37 4.54
C ALA A 468 -0.89 1.26 3.66
N PHE A 469 -0.39 1.14 2.43
CA PHE A 469 -0.72 0.04 1.51
C PHE A 469 0.54 -0.77 1.20
N PRO A 470 0.58 -2.07 1.55
CA PRO A 470 1.74 -2.92 1.32
C PRO A 470 1.81 -3.41 -0.13
N PHE A 471 3.00 -3.33 -0.72
CA PHE A 471 3.35 -3.85 -2.04
C PHE A 471 4.47 -4.87 -1.94
N THR A 472 4.35 -5.99 -2.65
CA THR A 472 5.28 -7.10 -2.51
C THR A 472 6.62 -6.81 -3.21
N LEU A 473 7.73 -6.93 -2.47
CA LEU A 473 9.10 -6.93 -3.01
C LEU A 473 9.59 -8.34 -3.31
N GLN A 474 9.36 -9.27 -2.37
CA GLN A 474 9.73 -10.67 -2.47
C GLN A 474 8.82 -11.51 -1.58
N ALA A 475 8.39 -12.67 -2.09
CA ALA A 475 7.68 -13.67 -1.30
C ALA A 475 8.26 -15.06 -1.61
N SER A 476 8.84 -15.72 -0.62
CA SER A 476 9.37 -17.08 -0.70
C SER A 476 9.04 -17.86 0.58
N ASN A 477 8.79 -19.17 0.43
CA ASN A 477 8.59 -20.08 1.55
C ASN A 477 9.89 -20.79 1.90
N GLY A 478 10.09 -21.11 3.19
CA GLY A 478 11.18 -21.97 3.63
C GLY A 478 10.87 -23.45 3.35
N SER A 479 11.88 -24.20 2.95
CA SER A 479 11.78 -25.63 2.63
C SER A 479 13.05 -26.39 3.00
N PHE A 480 12.91 -27.67 3.33
CA PHE A 480 14.03 -28.59 3.56
C PHE A 480 14.48 -29.25 2.25
N HIS A 481 15.78 -29.45 2.11
CA HIS A 481 16.49 -30.05 0.97
C HIS A 481 17.57 -31.02 1.46
N VAL A 482 17.20 -31.91 2.39
CA VAL A 482 18.14 -32.82 3.07
C VAL A 482 18.80 -33.83 2.11
N GLU A 483 18.14 -34.16 0.99
CA GLU A 483 18.68 -35.10 0.00
C GLU A 483 19.76 -34.49 -0.91
N THR A 484 19.71 -33.18 -1.16
CA THR A 484 20.58 -32.49 -2.12
C THR A 484 21.64 -31.60 -1.46
N GLN A 485 21.63 -31.49 -0.14
CA GLN A 485 22.58 -30.71 0.64
C GLN A 485 24.02 -31.25 0.51
N THR A 486 24.98 -30.36 0.70
CA THR A 486 26.41 -30.71 0.69
C THR A 486 27.13 -30.37 2.01
N SER A 487 26.50 -29.59 2.88
CA SER A 487 27.07 -29.03 4.12
C SER A 487 27.20 -30.02 5.29
N TYR A 488 26.46 -31.12 5.36
CA TYR A 488 26.45 -32.06 6.50
C TYR A 488 27.82 -32.67 6.83
N LYS A 489 28.76 -32.69 5.88
CA LYS A 489 30.13 -33.17 6.12
C LYS A 489 30.88 -32.29 7.10
N MET A 490 30.53 -31.00 7.20
CA MET A 490 31.18 -30.04 8.11
C MET A 490 30.65 -30.25 9.53
N TYR A 491 29.38 -29.92 9.74
CA TYR A 491 28.56 -30.40 10.84
C TYR A 491 27.12 -30.43 10.33
N TRP A 492 26.38 -31.48 10.66
CA TRP A 492 24.99 -31.63 10.22
C TRP A 492 24.02 -30.75 11.03
N ASN A 493 23.45 -31.26 12.10
CA ASN A 493 22.63 -30.54 13.08
C ASN A 493 22.39 -31.42 14.32
N LEU A 494 21.81 -30.83 15.37
CA LEU A 494 21.46 -31.55 16.60
C LEU A 494 20.42 -32.66 16.35
N ALA A 495 19.48 -32.47 15.42
CA ALA A 495 18.50 -33.51 15.07
C ALA A 495 19.21 -34.79 14.58
N SER A 496 20.31 -34.64 13.85
CA SER A 496 21.12 -35.75 13.34
C SER A 496 21.99 -36.37 14.44
N ASP A 497 22.48 -35.57 15.39
CA ASP A 497 23.11 -36.10 16.60
C ASP A 497 22.11 -36.95 17.41
N PHE A 498 20.88 -36.47 17.61
CA PHE A 498 19.81 -37.23 18.26
C PHE A 498 19.46 -38.51 17.51
N TRP A 499 19.33 -38.45 16.19
CA TRP A 499 19.16 -39.65 15.36
C TRP A 499 20.30 -40.67 15.59
N ALA A 500 21.55 -40.20 15.68
CA ALA A 500 22.69 -41.07 15.92
C ALA A 500 22.62 -41.71 17.32
N LEU A 501 22.19 -40.99 18.35
CA LEU A 501 22.00 -41.57 19.69
C LEU A 501 20.85 -42.58 19.77
N ALA A 502 19.82 -42.41 18.95
CA ALA A 502 18.65 -43.29 18.93
C ALA A 502 18.88 -44.57 18.09
N THR A 503 19.78 -44.53 17.11
CA THR A 503 19.98 -45.61 16.13
C THR A 503 21.12 -46.53 16.55
N ASN A 504 20.84 -47.83 16.79
CA ASN A 504 21.82 -48.80 17.28
C ASN A 504 23.09 -48.93 16.42
N ASP A 505 22.96 -48.85 15.09
CA ASP A 505 24.07 -49.05 14.15
C ASP A 505 25.00 -47.83 13.99
N SER A 506 24.65 -46.69 14.60
CA SER A 506 25.43 -45.44 14.50
C SER A 506 26.81 -45.52 15.17
N GLY A 507 27.01 -46.46 16.09
CA GLY A 507 28.21 -46.58 16.94
C GLY A 507 28.19 -45.70 18.20
N VAL A 508 27.23 -44.78 18.34
CA VAL A 508 27.08 -43.88 19.50
C VAL A 508 25.70 -44.00 20.16
N ALA A 509 24.98 -45.09 19.88
CA ALA A 509 23.65 -45.32 20.43
C ALA A 509 23.65 -45.34 21.98
N GLY A 510 22.68 -44.65 22.58
CA GLY A 510 22.50 -44.57 24.03
C GLY A 510 23.61 -43.83 24.79
N LYS A 511 24.48 -43.07 24.09
CA LYS A 511 25.56 -42.29 24.68
C LYS A 511 25.12 -40.85 25.03
N SER A 512 25.99 -40.16 25.76
CA SER A 512 25.80 -38.76 26.17
C SER A 512 26.50 -37.80 25.20
N LEU A 513 25.94 -36.63 24.96
CA LEU A 513 26.62 -35.53 24.24
C LEU A 513 27.44 -34.65 25.17
N LEU A 514 27.37 -34.86 26.50
CA LEU A 514 28.13 -34.08 27.47
C LEU A 514 29.55 -34.62 27.60
N ARG A 515 30.55 -33.77 27.40
CA ARG A 515 31.98 -34.15 27.47
C ARG A 515 32.39 -34.68 28.85
N SER A 516 31.78 -34.16 29.91
CA SER A 516 32.04 -34.57 31.29
C SER A 516 31.41 -35.92 31.67
N SER A 517 30.50 -36.47 30.84
CA SER A 517 29.87 -37.76 31.11
C SER A 517 30.85 -38.91 30.89
N SER A 518 30.77 -39.93 31.75
CA SER A 518 31.50 -41.20 31.57
C SER A 518 31.06 -41.97 30.32
N ARG A 519 29.93 -41.60 29.71
CA ARG A 519 29.37 -42.21 28.50
C ARG A 519 29.40 -41.24 27.32
N PHE A 520 30.31 -40.29 27.29
CA PHE A 520 30.45 -39.33 26.18
C PHE A 520 30.57 -40.05 24.82
N ALA A 521 29.75 -39.63 23.86
CA ALA A 521 29.59 -40.26 22.55
C ALA A 521 30.90 -40.30 21.77
N PHE A 522 31.69 -39.24 21.82
CA PHE A 522 32.90 -39.07 21.01
C PHE A 522 34.20 -39.32 21.79
N ALA A 523 34.13 -40.09 22.90
CA ALA A 523 35.32 -40.43 23.69
C ALA A 523 36.29 -41.35 22.93
N ASN A 524 35.76 -42.34 22.20
CA ASN A 524 36.54 -43.37 21.50
C ASN A 524 36.28 -43.40 19.98
N THR A 525 35.49 -42.46 19.46
CA THR A 525 35.12 -42.39 18.04
C THR A 525 35.01 -40.93 17.62
N SER A 526 35.32 -40.63 16.37
CA SER A 526 35.10 -39.30 15.80
C SER A 526 33.72 -39.20 15.15
N LEU A 527 33.22 -37.97 14.93
CA LEU A 527 31.99 -37.78 14.18
C LEU A 527 32.14 -38.22 12.71
N LEU A 528 33.34 -38.13 12.14
CA LEU A 528 33.66 -38.69 10.82
C LEU A 528 33.45 -40.22 10.77
N ASP A 529 33.80 -40.96 11.83
CA ASP A 529 33.55 -42.40 11.88
C ASP A 529 32.05 -42.73 11.88
N VAL A 530 31.25 -41.88 12.53
CA VAL A 530 29.78 -41.98 12.50
C VAL A 530 29.26 -41.70 11.08
N TYR A 531 29.83 -40.73 10.38
CA TYR A 531 29.49 -40.45 8.98
C TYR A 531 29.80 -41.61 8.04
N TYR A 532 30.88 -42.36 8.28
CA TYR A 532 31.17 -43.58 7.51
C TYR A 532 30.12 -44.67 7.75
N ARG A 533 29.67 -44.85 9.00
CA ARG A 533 28.66 -45.86 9.34
C ARG A 533 27.29 -45.56 8.74
N ASN A 534 26.89 -44.28 8.72
CA ASN A 534 25.64 -43.84 8.11
C ASN A 534 25.73 -43.71 6.56
N GLY A 535 26.93 -43.80 5.98
CA GLY A 535 27.13 -43.59 4.54
C GLY A 535 27.02 -42.13 4.09
N SER A 536 27.04 -41.16 5.02
CA SER A 536 27.15 -39.73 4.69
C SER A 536 28.52 -39.38 4.10
N MET A 537 29.54 -40.17 4.44
CA MET A 537 30.86 -40.15 3.81
C MET A 537 31.30 -41.60 3.53
N SER A 538 32.21 -41.77 2.57
CA SER A 538 32.80 -43.06 2.23
C SER A 538 34.25 -43.16 2.72
N ALA A 539 34.65 -44.34 3.18
CA ALA A 539 36.04 -44.68 3.47
C ALA A 539 36.60 -45.59 2.35
N PRO A 540 37.84 -45.38 1.87
CA PRO A 540 38.74 -44.28 2.22
C PRO A 540 38.22 -42.91 1.74
N LEU A 541 38.73 -41.84 2.34
CA LEU A 541 38.40 -40.47 1.89
C LEU A 541 38.82 -40.26 0.44
N ASP A 542 38.00 -39.51 -0.28
CA ASP A 542 38.39 -38.94 -1.56
C ASP A 542 39.69 -38.13 -1.41
N PRO A 543 40.61 -38.14 -2.41
CA PRO A 543 41.86 -37.40 -2.34
C PRO A 543 41.70 -35.91 -1.99
N VAL A 544 40.66 -35.25 -2.50
CA VAL A 544 40.38 -33.83 -2.20
C VAL A 544 39.96 -33.64 -0.74
N TYR A 545 39.13 -34.56 -0.20
CA TYR A 545 38.77 -34.54 1.21
C TYR A 545 39.96 -34.86 2.13
N HIS A 546 40.89 -35.70 1.69
CA HIS A 546 42.13 -35.93 2.44
C HIS A 546 42.99 -34.65 2.53
N VAL A 547 43.11 -33.90 1.43
CA VAL A 547 43.79 -32.59 1.41
C VAL A 547 43.05 -31.56 2.27
N PHE A 548 41.72 -31.53 2.21
CA PHE A 548 40.91 -30.68 3.10
C PHE A 548 41.20 -31.00 4.57
N GLN A 549 41.15 -32.27 4.95
CA GLN A 549 41.30 -32.69 6.32
C GLN A 549 42.72 -32.45 6.86
N SER A 550 43.75 -32.57 6.01
CA SER A 550 45.13 -32.29 6.42
C SER A 550 45.39 -30.79 6.60
N HIS A 551 44.76 -29.92 5.79
CA HIS A 551 44.91 -28.47 5.89
C HIS A 551 44.03 -27.82 6.96
N LEU A 552 42.72 -28.07 6.94
CA LEU A 552 41.75 -27.40 7.83
C LEU A 552 41.50 -28.20 9.11
N GLY A 553 41.16 -29.48 9.00
CA GLY A 553 40.85 -30.33 10.14
C GLY A 553 39.79 -31.39 9.84
N ALA A 554 39.42 -32.17 10.86
CA ALA A 554 38.51 -33.30 10.71
C ALA A 554 37.06 -32.87 10.38
N PHE A 555 36.45 -33.56 9.42
CA PHE A 555 35.01 -33.47 9.13
C PHE A 555 34.18 -33.81 10.37
N GLY A 556 33.03 -33.16 10.53
CA GLY A 556 32.20 -33.22 11.73
C GLY A 556 32.55 -32.17 12.80
N SER A 557 33.73 -31.55 12.73
CA SER A 557 34.20 -30.54 13.70
C SER A 557 34.54 -29.22 13.04
N VAL A 558 33.92 -28.92 11.88
CA VAL A 558 34.13 -27.69 11.12
C VAL A 558 32.89 -26.81 11.25
N ASP A 559 33.07 -25.61 11.82
CA ASP A 559 32.00 -24.63 11.97
C ASP A 559 31.93 -23.75 10.71
N LEU A 560 30.72 -23.56 10.17
CA LEU A 560 30.47 -22.70 9.01
C LEU A 560 29.79 -21.40 9.46
N HIS A 561 30.38 -20.26 9.13
CA HIS A 561 29.86 -18.96 9.56
C HIS A 561 29.65 -18.00 8.38
N HIS A 562 28.47 -17.40 8.30
CA HIS A 562 28.21 -16.30 7.36
C HIS A 562 29.06 -15.08 7.73
N VAL A 563 29.75 -14.50 6.76
CA VAL A 563 30.54 -13.28 6.94
C VAL A 563 29.77 -12.10 6.32
N PRO A 564 29.38 -11.09 7.12
CA PRO A 564 28.66 -9.93 6.60
C PRO A 564 29.54 -9.07 5.69
N CYS A 565 28.92 -8.42 4.70
CA CYS A 565 29.62 -7.50 3.82
C CYS A 565 30.03 -6.22 4.58
N PRO A 566 31.29 -5.73 4.44
CA PRO A 566 31.69 -4.46 5.05
C PRO A 566 30.82 -3.29 4.58
N ALA A 567 30.33 -2.49 5.54
CA ALA A 567 29.54 -1.29 5.23
C ALA A 567 30.31 -0.28 4.36
N SER A 568 31.64 -0.23 4.48
CA SER A 568 32.51 0.62 3.66
C SER A 568 32.52 0.20 2.18
N LEU A 569 32.43 -1.10 1.89
CA LEU A 569 32.32 -1.63 0.53
C LEU A 569 30.96 -1.32 -0.09
N ALA A 570 29.87 -1.51 0.67
CA ALA A 570 28.52 -1.13 0.22
C ALA A 570 28.42 0.38 -0.07
N ALA A 571 29.02 1.22 0.79
CA ALA A 571 29.10 2.66 0.57
C ALA A 571 29.86 3.03 -0.70
N LEU A 572 31.00 2.40 -0.99
CA LEU A 572 31.75 2.64 -2.24
C LEU A 572 30.93 2.27 -3.48
N VAL A 573 30.24 1.12 -3.47
CA VAL A 573 29.37 0.71 -4.59
C VAL A 573 28.24 1.73 -4.78
N ARG A 574 27.60 2.19 -3.69
CA ARG A 574 26.58 3.24 -3.73
C ARG A 574 27.13 4.53 -4.33
N ASP A 575 28.27 5.03 -3.82
CA ASP A 575 28.83 6.31 -4.24
C ASP A 575 29.18 6.30 -5.75
N VAL A 576 29.74 5.20 -6.25
CA VAL A 576 30.01 5.01 -7.69
C VAL A 576 28.72 4.91 -8.50
N HIS A 577 27.74 4.14 -8.05
CA HIS A 577 26.45 3.99 -8.73
C HIS A 577 25.72 5.34 -8.83
N GLU A 578 25.58 6.06 -7.72
CA GLU A 578 24.95 7.38 -7.68
C GLU A 578 25.69 8.40 -8.54
N ALA A 579 27.03 8.40 -8.53
CA ALA A 579 27.83 9.27 -9.38
C ALA A 579 27.58 8.99 -10.87
N LEU A 580 27.53 7.72 -11.26
CA LEU A 580 27.16 7.32 -12.62
C LEU A 580 25.74 7.80 -12.97
N ARG A 581 24.74 7.60 -12.11
CA ARG A 581 23.37 8.06 -12.37
C ARG A 581 23.26 9.57 -12.51
N ARG A 582 23.98 10.35 -11.68
CA ARG A 582 24.09 11.81 -11.83
C ARG A 582 24.67 12.22 -13.18
N VAL A 583 25.75 11.56 -13.64
CA VAL A 583 26.36 11.80 -14.95
C VAL A 583 25.36 11.51 -16.08
N LEU A 584 24.66 10.37 -16.01
CA LEU A 584 23.68 9.97 -17.02
C LEU A 584 22.46 10.91 -17.05
N ALA A 585 22.04 11.44 -15.90
CA ALA A 585 20.88 12.32 -15.80
C ALA A 585 21.18 13.78 -16.16
N ASN A 586 22.40 14.28 -15.90
CA ASN A 586 22.69 15.72 -16.03
C ASN A 586 23.48 16.11 -17.30
N THR A 587 24.07 15.15 -18.03
CA THR A 587 24.93 15.48 -19.18
C THR A 587 24.13 15.61 -20.47
N THR A 588 23.82 16.84 -20.86
CA THR A 588 23.07 17.17 -22.09
C THR A 588 23.93 17.94 -23.10
N ASP A 589 23.71 17.72 -24.40
CA ASP A 589 24.26 18.56 -25.47
C ASP A 589 23.46 19.87 -25.65
N SER A 590 23.91 20.72 -26.59
CA SER A 590 23.25 21.98 -26.91
C SER A 590 21.82 21.84 -27.47
N ASN A 591 21.44 20.65 -27.91
CA ASN A 591 20.12 20.34 -28.45
C ASN A 591 19.22 19.63 -27.40
N GLY A 592 19.69 19.46 -26.17
CA GLY A 592 18.98 18.77 -25.08
C GLY A 592 19.07 17.24 -25.13
N GLY A 593 19.96 16.67 -25.95
CA GLY A 593 20.21 15.24 -26.04
C GLY A 593 21.17 14.74 -24.95
N TYR A 594 20.89 13.56 -24.38
CA TYR A 594 21.69 12.99 -23.29
C TYR A 594 22.90 12.17 -23.81
N THR A 595 24.03 12.83 -24.07
CA THR A 595 25.22 12.22 -24.69
C THR A 595 25.82 11.10 -23.84
N ALA A 596 25.86 11.27 -22.51
CA ALA A 596 26.36 10.24 -21.59
C ALA A 596 25.51 8.97 -21.62
N GLN A 597 24.18 9.09 -21.78
CA GLN A 597 23.29 7.93 -21.88
C GLN A 597 23.54 7.13 -23.16
N ILE A 598 23.70 7.83 -24.29
CA ILE A 598 24.00 7.21 -25.59
C ILE A 598 25.33 6.46 -25.51
N ALA A 599 26.38 7.11 -24.98
CA ALA A 599 27.69 6.51 -24.82
C ALA A 599 27.67 5.29 -23.88
N TYR A 600 26.91 5.36 -22.77
CA TYR A 600 26.75 4.25 -21.84
C TYR A 600 26.04 3.04 -22.47
N LEU A 601 25.01 3.28 -23.29
CA LEU A 601 24.31 2.21 -23.99
C LEU A 601 25.19 1.52 -25.05
N GLN A 602 26.11 2.27 -25.67
CA GLN A 602 27.07 1.78 -26.67
C GLN A 602 28.34 1.17 -26.09
N LEU A 603 28.50 1.10 -24.76
CA LEU A 603 29.65 0.45 -24.12
C LEU A 603 29.80 -0.99 -24.60
N VAL A 604 31.02 -1.34 -25.00
CA VAL A 604 31.39 -2.71 -25.36
C VAL A 604 31.51 -3.53 -24.08
N THR A 605 30.77 -4.64 -24.00
CA THR A 605 30.82 -5.59 -22.89
C THR A 605 30.95 -7.01 -23.42
N MET A 606 31.80 -7.82 -22.79
CA MET A 606 31.85 -9.26 -23.05
C MET A 606 30.76 -9.99 -22.24
N GLN A 607 30.37 -11.21 -22.63
CA GLN A 607 29.30 -11.95 -21.94
C GLN A 607 29.72 -12.48 -20.56
N GLY A 608 30.95 -12.94 -20.43
CA GLY A 608 31.50 -13.46 -19.19
C GLY A 608 33.00 -13.24 -19.12
N LEU A 609 33.50 -12.77 -17.98
CA LEU A 609 34.91 -12.64 -17.68
C LEU A 609 35.37 -13.91 -16.96
N VAL A 610 36.39 -14.57 -17.50
CA VAL A 610 36.93 -15.82 -16.96
C VAL A 610 38.40 -15.60 -16.59
N ALA A 611 38.66 -15.37 -15.30
CA ALA A 611 40.02 -15.08 -14.83
C ALA A 611 40.63 -16.26 -14.08
N VAL A 612 41.92 -16.50 -14.32
CA VAL A 612 42.73 -17.48 -13.60
C VAL A 612 43.87 -16.74 -12.88
N PRO A 613 44.10 -17.00 -11.58
CA PRO A 613 45.22 -16.42 -10.85
C PRO A 613 46.56 -16.55 -11.58
N SER A 614 47.37 -15.49 -11.57
CA SER A 614 48.64 -15.43 -12.32
C SER A 614 49.67 -16.47 -11.86
N SER A 615 49.53 -16.98 -10.63
CA SER A 615 50.40 -18.00 -10.05
C SER A 615 50.10 -19.43 -10.53
N LEU A 616 48.92 -19.66 -11.13
CA LEU A 616 48.53 -20.97 -11.64
C LEU A 616 48.90 -21.09 -13.12
N ASP A 617 49.51 -22.22 -13.48
CA ASP A 617 49.93 -22.49 -14.86
C ASP A 617 48.96 -23.48 -15.53
N ALA A 618 48.12 -22.94 -16.41
CA ALA A 618 47.12 -23.74 -17.13
C ALA A 618 47.70 -24.80 -18.08
N SER A 619 49.01 -24.79 -18.34
CA SER A 619 49.68 -25.80 -19.17
C SER A 619 50.17 -27.03 -18.40
N SER A 620 50.43 -26.88 -17.09
CA SER A 620 51.00 -27.91 -16.23
C SER A 620 50.10 -28.30 -15.05
N GLN A 621 49.01 -27.56 -14.83
CA GLN A 621 48.10 -27.77 -13.71
C GLN A 621 46.64 -27.87 -14.16
N TYR A 622 45.90 -28.73 -13.48
CA TYR A 622 44.45 -28.89 -13.62
C TYR A 622 43.76 -28.55 -12.29
N SER A 623 42.50 -28.12 -12.35
CA SER A 623 41.69 -28.03 -11.14
C SER A 623 41.06 -29.38 -10.81
N ALA A 624 41.16 -29.81 -9.56
CA ALA A 624 40.44 -30.94 -8.98
C ALA A 624 39.15 -30.48 -8.27
N GLY A 625 38.61 -29.31 -8.64
CA GLY A 625 37.40 -28.72 -8.07
C GLY A 625 37.68 -27.51 -7.18
N SER A 626 36.68 -26.64 -7.02
CA SER A 626 36.76 -25.43 -6.19
C SER A 626 35.70 -25.38 -5.08
N ASN A 627 34.91 -26.44 -4.94
CA ASN A 627 33.87 -26.54 -3.93
C ASN A 627 34.38 -27.38 -2.74
N LEU A 628 34.67 -26.72 -1.62
CA LEU A 628 35.16 -27.35 -0.39
C LEU A 628 34.19 -28.38 0.23
N LEU A 629 32.92 -28.38 -0.19
CA LEU A 629 31.89 -29.31 0.28
C LEU A 629 31.81 -30.60 -0.55
N CYS A 630 32.61 -30.70 -1.62
CA CYS A 630 32.50 -31.72 -2.66
C CYS A 630 33.78 -32.52 -2.87
N HIS A 631 33.59 -33.73 -3.40
CA HIS A 631 34.66 -34.66 -3.73
C HIS A 631 35.31 -34.26 -5.07
N ALA A 632 36.46 -34.87 -5.39
CA ALA A 632 37.11 -34.66 -6.67
C ALA A 632 36.16 -35.01 -7.83
N PRO A 633 36.09 -34.18 -8.88
CA PRO A 633 35.30 -34.50 -10.07
C PRO A 633 35.91 -35.70 -10.82
N LEU A 634 35.06 -36.44 -11.53
CA LEU A 634 35.47 -37.64 -12.30
C LEU A 634 36.58 -37.36 -13.32
N SER A 635 36.62 -36.14 -13.85
CA SER A 635 37.66 -35.66 -14.75
C SER A 635 38.20 -34.31 -14.25
N SER A 636 39.53 -34.15 -14.25
CA SER A 636 40.17 -32.89 -13.89
C SER A 636 39.79 -31.76 -14.86
N PHE A 637 39.54 -30.57 -14.33
CA PHE A 637 39.09 -29.41 -15.09
C PHE A 637 40.30 -28.62 -15.61
N ASN A 638 40.32 -28.30 -16.90
CA ASN A 638 41.43 -27.55 -17.49
C ASN A 638 41.28 -26.05 -17.18
N LEU A 639 42.32 -25.47 -16.57
CA LEU A 639 42.37 -24.06 -16.19
C LEU A 639 42.28 -23.10 -17.38
N SER A 640 42.51 -23.56 -18.61
CA SER A 640 42.29 -22.78 -19.83
C SER A 640 40.82 -22.36 -20.03
N PHE A 641 39.88 -22.98 -19.31
CA PHE A 641 38.46 -22.60 -19.28
C PHE A 641 38.05 -21.87 -17.99
N GLY A 642 39.03 -21.45 -17.18
CA GLY A 642 38.82 -20.80 -15.88
C GLY A 642 38.90 -21.75 -14.69
N LEU A 643 38.52 -21.22 -13.52
CA LEU A 643 38.29 -22.03 -12.33
C LEU A 643 36.91 -22.70 -12.40
N PRO A 644 36.73 -23.90 -11.85
CA PRO A 644 35.40 -24.48 -11.71
C PRO A 644 34.60 -23.79 -10.60
N SER A 645 33.28 -24.00 -10.62
CA SER A 645 32.33 -23.35 -9.73
C SER A 645 32.67 -23.52 -8.24
N TYR A 646 32.58 -22.43 -7.49
CA TYR A 646 32.76 -22.45 -6.04
C TYR A 646 31.60 -23.16 -5.32
N PHE A 647 31.68 -23.22 -3.99
CA PHE A 647 30.57 -23.72 -3.18
C PHE A 647 29.33 -22.82 -3.32
N GLY A 648 28.16 -23.37 -3.00
CA GLY A 648 26.94 -22.58 -2.91
C GLY A 648 25.77 -23.38 -2.38
N VAL A 649 24.66 -22.69 -2.15
CA VAL A 649 23.45 -23.27 -1.54
C VAL A 649 22.79 -24.28 -2.48
N ALA A 650 22.71 -23.96 -3.77
CA ALA A 650 22.06 -24.79 -4.78
C ALA A 650 23.06 -25.56 -5.66
N VAL A 651 24.34 -25.65 -5.24
CA VAL A 651 25.41 -26.29 -6.02
C VAL A 651 25.61 -27.73 -5.57
N GLY A 652 25.25 -28.68 -6.43
CA GLY A 652 25.51 -30.11 -6.22
C GLY A 652 26.94 -30.51 -6.59
N CYS A 653 27.45 -31.61 -6.02
CA CYS A 653 28.84 -32.05 -6.25
C CYS A 653 29.11 -32.74 -7.58
N ASN A 654 28.08 -33.28 -8.23
CA ASN A 654 28.24 -34.11 -9.43
C ASN A 654 28.28 -33.30 -10.74
N VAL A 655 28.28 -31.96 -10.64
CA VAL A 655 28.24 -31.07 -11.80
C VAL A 655 29.37 -30.06 -11.67
N VAL A 656 30.19 -29.93 -12.71
CA VAL A 656 31.31 -28.99 -12.76
C VAL A 656 31.04 -27.98 -13.86
N PHE A 657 30.74 -26.75 -13.46
CA PHE A 657 30.65 -25.60 -14.37
C PHE A 657 31.87 -24.69 -14.20
N GLY A 658 32.15 -23.86 -15.19
CA GLY A 658 33.14 -22.79 -15.03
C GLY A 658 32.60 -21.67 -14.14
N GLU A 659 33.43 -21.13 -13.28
CA GLU A 659 33.15 -19.96 -12.44
C GLU A 659 33.35 -18.69 -13.27
N TRP A 660 32.31 -18.26 -13.94
CA TRP A 660 32.33 -17.10 -14.84
C TRP A 660 31.72 -15.88 -14.14
N VAL A 661 32.32 -14.71 -14.34
CA VAL A 661 31.73 -13.43 -13.92
C VAL A 661 30.86 -12.91 -15.06
N TYR A 662 29.54 -12.96 -14.92
CA TYR A 662 28.61 -12.40 -15.90
C TYR A 662 28.65 -10.87 -15.85
N VAL A 663 29.20 -10.24 -16.88
CA VAL A 663 29.60 -8.84 -16.82
C VAL A 663 28.40 -7.90 -16.92
N MET A 664 28.20 -7.07 -15.89
CA MET A 664 27.25 -5.95 -15.93
C MET A 664 28.00 -4.62 -16.14
N LYS A 665 27.40 -3.68 -16.88
CA LYS A 665 28.02 -2.37 -17.16
C LYS A 665 28.41 -1.60 -15.89
N ASP A 666 27.53 -1.58 -14.89
CA ASP A 666 27.79 -0.91 -13.60
C ASP A 666 28.91 -1.63 -12.80
N GLN A 667 28.90 -2.97 -12.81
CA GLN A 667 29.88 -3.81 -12.12
C GLN A 667 31.29 -3.59 -12.67
N ILE A 668 31.44 -3.61 -14.00
CA ILE A 668 32.76 -3.44 -14.61
C ILE A 668 33.25 -1.99 -14.51
N LEU A 669 32.35 -1.01 -14.58
CA LEU A 669 32.69 0.40 -14.35
C LEU A 669 33.20 0.60 -12.92
N PHE A 670 32.51 0.04 -11.93
CA PHE A 670 32.96 0.01 -10.54
C PHE A 670 34.33 -0.66 -10.40
N ALA A 671 34.51 -1.86 -10.95
CA ALA A 671 35.74 -2.62 -10.81
C ALA A 671 36.94 -1.92 -11.45
N LEU A 672 36.75 -1.27 -12.60
CA LEU A 672 37.79 -0.53 -13.33
C LEU A 672 38.24 0.72 -12.55
N LEU A 673 37.32 1.38 -11.85
CA LEU A 673 37.61 2.47 -10.91
C LEU A 673 38.35 1.98 -9.66
N ALA A 674 37.82 0.95 -9.00
CA ALA A 674 38.33 0.46 -7.72
C ALA A 674 39.73 -0.17 -7.84
N SER A 675 39.98 -0.94 -8.92
CA SER A 675 41.31 -1.50 -9.23
C SER A 675 42.34 -0.43 -9.62
N GLY A 676 41.89 0.75 -10.06
CA GLY A 676 42.75 1.82 -10.58
C GLY A 676 43.24 1.58 -12.00
N VAL A 677 42.67 0.61 -12.74
CA VAL A 677 42.92 0.45 -14.18
C VAL A 677 42.54 1.73 -14.94
N ALA A 678 41.49 2.43 -14.49
CA ALA A 678 41.01 3.69 -15.08
C ALA A 678 42.06 4.81 -15.04
N LEU A 679 42.99 4.78 -14.08
CA LEU A 679 43.97 5.86 -13.90
C LEU A 679 45.21 5.70 -14.79
N ALA A 680 45.48 4.48 -15.27
CA ALA A 680 46.63 4.16 -16.11
C ALA A 680 46.27 3.11 -17.19
N PRO A 681 45.30 3.39 -18.08
CA PRO A 681 44.73 2.39 -18.97
C PRO A 681 45.74 1.79 -19.95
N THR A 682 46.68 2.59 -20.46
CA THR A 682 47.70 2.15 -21.42
C THR A 682 48.63 1.07 -20.85
N LEU A 683 48.94 1.15 -19.56
CA LEU A 683 49.79 0.19 -18.86
C LEU A 683 49.00 -0.98 -18.29
N ARG A 684 47.84 -0.71 -17.67
CA ARG A 684 47.12 -1.69 -16.86
C ARG A 684 46.13 -2.57 -17.64
N ILE A 685 45.53 -2.08 -18.73
CA ILE A 685 44.58 -2.90 -19.51
C ILE A 685 45.26 -4.15 -20.08
N PRO A 686 46.45 -4.07 -20.73
CA PRO A 686 47.12 -5.26 -21.25
C PRO A 686 47.51 -6.27 -20.17
N SER A 687 47.93 -5.81 -18.99
CA SER A 687 48.28 -6.69 -17.87
C SER A 687 47.05 -7.36 -17.27
N THR A 688 45.96 -6.63 -17.06
CA THR A 688 44.72 -7.17 -16.49
C THR A 688 44.07 -8.19 -17.41
N CYS A 689 44.05 -7.96 -18.73
CA CYS A 689 43.49 -8.94 -19.66
C CYS A 689 44.42 -10.14 -19.93
N LYS A 690 45.59 -10.23 -19.31
CA LYS A 690 46.49 -11.40 -19.43
C LYS A 690 45.99 -12.60 -18.63
N VAL A 691 45.28 -12.36 -17.52
CA VAL A 691 44.70 -13.42 -16.68
C VAL A 691 43.34 -13.90 -17.17
N GLU A 692 42.78 -13.25 -18.20
CA GLU A 692 41.56 -13.71 -18.84
C GLU A 692 41.90 -14.93 -19.73
N ALA A 693 41.19 -16.04 -19.53
CA ALA A 693 41.56 -17.33 -20.11
C ALA A 693 40.95 -17.60 -21.49
N VAL A 694 39.79 -17.01 -21.82
CA VAL A 694 38.98 -17.42 -22.98
C VAL A 694 39.07 -16.44 -24.15
N SER A 695 38.91 -15.13 -23.90
CA SER A 695 39.01 -14.07 -24.90
C SER A 695 39.71 -12.79 -24.37
N PRO A 696 41.07 -12.80 -24.29
CA PRO A 696 41.84 -11.63 -23.88
C PRO A 696 41.62 -10.39 -24.77
N SER A 697 41.29 -10.60 -26.05
CA SER A 697 41.00 -9.51 -26.99
C SER A 697 39.70 -8.78 -26.65
N ASP A 698 38.63 -9.52 -26.30
CA ASP A 698 37.35 -8.93 -25.96
C ASP A 698 37.43 -8.21 -24.61
N CYS A 699 38.20 -8.77 -23.66
CA CYS A 699 38.55 -8.08 -22.42
C CYS A 699 39.19 -6.71 -22.72
N ARG A 700 40.20 -6.65 -23.61
CA ARG A 700 40.87 -5.39 -23.97
C ARG A 700 39.91 -4.39 -24.61
N ALA A 701 39.05 -4.85 -25.51
CA ALA A 701 38.05 -4.00 -26.17
C ALA A 701 37.06 -3.40 -25.16
N MET A 702 36.53 -4.23 -24.24
CA MET A 702 35.63 -3.83 -23.17
C MET A 702 36.28 -2.79 -22.24
N LEU A 703 37.45 -3.10 -21.67
CA LEU A 703 38.12 -2.19 -20.72
C LEU A 703 38.54 -0.87 -21.37
N THR A 704 38.93 -0.89 -22.64
CA THR A 704 39.26 0.33 -23.40
C THR A 704 38.01 1.20 -23.61
N SER A 705 36.89 0.59 -24.00
CA SER A 705 35.61 1.29 -24.19
C SER A 705 35.12 1.97 -22.90
N ILE A 706 35.16 1.24 -21.77
CA ILE A 706 34.70 1.76 -20.47
C ILE A 706 35.66 2.80 -19.90
N SER A 707 36.98 2.60 -20.05
CA SER A 707 37.97 3.59 -19.63
C SER A 707 37.82 4.91 -20.40
N ALA A 708 37.55 4.86 -21.71
CA ALA A 708 37.28 6.05 -22.50
C ALA A 708 36.02 6.80 -22.02
N PHE A 709 34.96 6.07 -21.67
CA PHE A 709 33.74 6.65 -21.08
C PHE A 709 34.05 7.36 -19.74
N LEU A 710 34.78 6.70 -18.84
CA LEU A 710 35.15 7.27 -17.55
C LEU A 710 35.97 8.56 -17.69
N HIS A 711 36.97 8.58 -18.58
CA HIS A 711 37.77 9.78 -18.82
C HIS A 711 37.00 10.93 -19.49
N THR A 712 35.94 10.60 -20.23
CA THR A 712 35.12 11.61 -20.91
C THR A 712 34.16 12.30 -19.94
N TYR A 713 33.54 11.53 -19.04
CA TYR A 713 32.42 12.03 -18.23
C TYR A 713 32.73 12.23 -16.73
N PHE A 714 33.88 11.74 -16.23
CA PHE A 714 34.29 11.94 -14.84
C PHE A 714 35.55 12.79 -14.75
N ALA A 715 35.57 13.70 -13.76
CA ALA A 715 36.76 14.52 -13.50
C ALA A 715 37.93 13.65 -12.99
N PRO A 716 39.17 13.85 -13.48
CA PRO A 716 40.33 13.06 -13.04
C PRO A 716 40.57 13.08 -11.51
N ALA A 717 40.35 14.22 -10.86
CA ALA A 717 40.46 14.34 -9.40
C ALA A 717 39.42 13.48 -8.66
N TYR A 718 38.22 13.33 -9.22
CA TYR A 718 37.17 12.50 -8.65
C TYR A 718 37.50 11.00 -8.81
N LEU A 719 38.03 10.59 -9.97
CA LEU A 719 38.53 9.23 -10.20
C LEU A 719 39.64 8.86 -9.19
N GLN A 720 40.55 9.80 -8.90
CA GLN A 720 41.59 9.62 -7.89
C GLN A 720 41.02 9.51 -6.47
N ALA A 721 40.02 10.33 -6.12
CA ALA A 721 39.37 10.28 -4.83
C ALA A 721 38.66 8.93 -4.58
N LEU A 722 37.90 8.44 -5.57
CA LEU A 722 37.27 7.13 -5.51
C LEU A 722 38.29 6.00 -5.41
N ARG A 723 39.43 6.09 -6.12
CA ARG A 723 40.51 5.10 -5.99
C ARG A 723 41.11 5.09 -4.58
N ALA A 724 41.30 6.26 -3.98
CA ALA A 724 41.80 6.37 -2.61
C ALA A 724 40.80 5.80 -1.60
N GLN A 725 39.49 5.98 -1.82
CA GLN A 725 38.44 5.34 -1.02
C GLN A 725 38.48 3.81 -1.19
N ALA A 726 38.59 3.30 -2.42
CA ALA A 726 38.72 1.86 -2.70
C ALA A 726 39.94 1.22 -2.02
N GLN A 727 41.05 1.96 -1.92
CA GLN A 727 42.26 1.55 -1.19
C GLN A 727 41.98 1.33 0.31
N ARG A 728 41.15 2.17 0.93
CA ARG A 728 40.75 2.00 2.34
C ARG A 728 39.80 0.82 2.49
N VAL A 729 38.82 0.69 1.60
CA VAL A 729 37.89 -0.44 1.57
C VAL A 729 38.62 -1.78 1.39
N GLN A 730 39.70 -1.80 0.60
CA GLN A 730 40.54 -2.99 0.43
C GLN A 730 41.15 -3.45 1.77
N VAL A 731 41.50 -2.54 2.67
CA VAL A 731 42.00 -2.88 4.02
C VAL A 731 40.91 -3.57 4.83
N ASP A 732 39.68 -3.05 4.81
CA ASP A 732 38.54 -3.64 5.52
C ASP A 732 38.21 -5.05 4.99
N VAL A 733 38.22 -5.23 3.67
CA VAL A 733 38.02 -6.54 3.02
C VAL A 733 39.17 -7.50 3.36
N ASN A 734 40.41 -7.02 3.34
CA ASN A 734 41.57 -7.83 3.69
C ASN A 734 41.55 -8.24 5.17
N ALA A 735 40.96 -7.47 6.07
CA ALA A 735 40.79 -7.87 7.47
C ALA A 735 39.90 -9.11 7.61
N LEU A 736 38.90 -9.28 6.73
CA LEU A 736 38.02 -10.46 6.69
C LEU A 736 38.65 -11.70 6.05
N SER A 737 39.80 -11.54 5.40
CA SER A 737 40.57 -12.65 4.81
C SER A 737 39.81 -13.48 3.78
N VAL A 738 39.03 -12.82 2.92
CA VAL A 738 38.26 -13.46 1.86
C VAL A 738 39.17 -13.93 0.73
N ASP A 739 39.19 -15.25 0.50
CA ASP A 739 40.07 -15.92 -0.44
C ASP A 739 39.28 -16.60 -1.59
N LEU A 740 39.92 -16.65 -2.77
CA LEU A 740 39.59 -17.54 -3.88
C LEU A 740 40.28 -18.88 -3.62
N VAL A 741 39.59 -19.99 -3.87
CA VAL A 741 40.08 -21.33 -3.50
C VAL A 741 39.84 -22.33 -4.61
N THR A 742 40.84 -23.16 -4.90
CA THR A 742 40.72 -24.32 -5.80
C THR A 742 41.67 -25.43 -5.35
N TYR A 743 41.25 -26.68 -5.52
CA TYR A 743 42.18 -27.81 -5.47
C TYR A 743 42.94 -27.87 -6.79
N VAL A 744 44.26 -27.95 -6.72
CA VAL A 744 45.14 -27.98 -7.89
C VAL A 744 45.79 -29.34 -7.97
N LYS A 745 45.74 -29.93 -9.16
CA LYS A 745 46.36 -31.21 -9.49
C LYS A 745 47.50 -30.98 -10.48
N ASP A 746 48.70 -31.41 -10.10
CA ASP A 746 49.87 -31.35 -10.98
C ASP A 746 49.75 -32.40 -12.09
N ALA A 747 49.98 -32.00 -13.34
CA ALA A 747 49.86 -32.90 -14.50
C ALA A 747 50.93 -34.01 -14.52
N SER A 748 52.10 -33.77 -13.92
CA SER A 748 53.25 -34.67 -13.94
C SER A 748 53.25 -35.65 -12.75
N THR A 749 52.95 -35.17 -11.54
CA THR A 749 52.98 -35.98 -10.32
C THR A 749 51.60 -36.56 -9.94
N ASN A 750 50.51 -36.02 -10.50
CA ASN A 750 49.13 -36.26 -10.07
C ASN A 750 48.86 -35.88 -8.59
N GLU A 751 49.76 -35.16 -7.94
CA GLU A 751 49.57 -34.70 -6.57
C GLU A 751 48.51 -33.59 -6.52
N ILE A 752 47.64 -33.66 -5.50
CA ILE A 752 46.58 -32.67 -5.27
C ILE A 752 46.98 -31.81 -4.08
N SER A 753 46.91 -30.49 -4.25
CA SER A 753 47.15 -29.50 -3.20
C SER A 753 46.00 -28.49 -3.15
N LEU A 754 45.89 -27.77 -2.03
CA LEU A 754 44.90 -26.69 -1.86
C LEU A 754 45.56 -25.36 -2.20
N PHE A 755 45.10 -24.69 -3.26
CA PHE A 755 45.49 -23.32 -3.58
C PHE A 755 44.46 -22.35 -3.01
N HIS A 756 44.93 -21.30 -2.35
CA HIS A 756 44.10 -20.18 -1.96
C HIS A 756 44.86 -18.85 -2.09
N GLN A 757 44.13 -17.78 -2.39
CA GLN A 757 44.68 -16.44 -2.55
C GLN A 757 43.63 -15.39 -2.18
N ARG A 758 44.05 -14.25 -1.61
CA ARG A 758 43.17 -13.12 -1.33
C ARG A 758 42.44 -12.66 -2.58
N ILE A 759 41.14 -12.37 -2.44
CA ILE A 759 40.30 -11.96 -3.58
C ILE A 759 40.79 -10.67 -4.25
N VAL A 760 41.41 -9.76 -3.49
CA VAL A 760 42.14 -8.59 -3.99
C VAL A 760 43.55 -8.60 -3.40
N ASP A 761 44.44 -9.35 -4.04
CA ASP A 761 45.84 -9.48 -3.65
C ASP A 761 46.70 -8.35 -4.26
N ASP A 762 47.61 -7.78 -3.45
CA ASP A 762 48.58 -6.79 -3.92
C ASP A 762 49.71 -7.43 -4.74
N ALA A 763 49.96 -8.73 -4.55
CA ALA A 763 50.96 -9.48 -5.31
C ALA A 763 50.48 -9.87 -6.73
N ASP A 764 49.18 -10.03 -6.95
CA ASP A 764 48.57 -10.37 -8.24
C ASP A 764 47.74 -9.21 -8.81
N VAL A 765 48.43 -8.14 -9.18
CA VAL A 765 47.84 -6.92 -9.77
C VAL A 765 46.92 -7.22 -10.97
N PRO A 766 47.25 -8.13 -11.90
CA PRO A 766 46.36 -8.51 -12.99
C PRO A 766 44.96 -8.98 -12.56
N LEU A 767 44.86 -9.70 -11.43
CA LEU A 767 43.60 -10.30 -10.95
C LEU A 767 42.71 -9.32 -10.19
N GLN A 768 43.25 -8.18 -9.74
CA GLN A 768 42.52 -7.21 -8.90
C GLN A 768 41.19 -6.75 -9.51
N LEU A 769 41.12 -6.60 -10.85
CA LEU A 769 39.85 -6.23 -11.52
C LEU A 769 38.75 -7.26 -11.25
N THR A 770 39.05 -8.55 -11.44
CA THR A 770 38.11 -9.64 -11.17
C THR A 770 37.78 -9.76 -9.69
N GLY A 771 38.77 -9.49 -8.83
CA GLY A 771 38.55 -9.36 -7.39
C GLY A 771 37.46 -8.33 -7.07
N TRP A 772 37.57 -7.12 -7.63
CA TRP A 772 36.57 -6.07 -7.45
C TRP A 772 35.21 -6.38 -8.09
N THR A 773 35.15 -7.13 -9.20
CA THR A 773 33.85 -7.57 -9.74
C THR A 773 33.16 -8.55 -8.79
N ASN A 774 33.90 -9.48 -8.19
CA ASN A 774 33.36 -10.42 -7.19
C ASN A 774 32.93 -9.70 -5.89
N LEU A 775 33.66 -8.67 -5.47
CA LEU A 775 33.25 -7.83 -4.33
C LEU A 775 31.98 -7.02 -4.61
N TYR A 776 31.79 -6.53 -5.84
CA TYR A 776 30.54 -5.91 -6.25
C TYR A 776 29.36 -6.91 -6.19
N ASP A 777 29.60 -8.16 -6.61
CA ASP A 777 28.61 -9.23 -6.54
C ASP A 777 28.24 -9.59 -5.11
N TRP A 778 29.20 -9.55 -4.19
CA TRP A 778 28.93 -9.74 -2.76
C TRP A 778 28.02 -8.64 -2.20
N VAL A 779 28.28 -7.37 -2.55
CA VAL A 779 27.45 -6.24 -2.10
C VAL A 779 26.01 -6.36 -2.57
N LEU A 780 25.80 -6.75 -3.83
CA LEU A 780 24.44 -6.84 -4.41
C LEU A 780 23.75 -8.19 -4.13
N GLY A 781 24.35 -9.09 -3.36
CA GLY A 781 23.75 -10.38 -3.02
C GLY A 781 23.77 -11.40 -4.16
N PHE A 782 24.63 -11.23 -5.16
CA PHE A 782 24.92 -12.27 -6.15
C PHE A 782 25.84 -13.34 -5.57
N ARG A 783 26.61 -13.02 -4.53
CA ARG A 783 27.50 -13.96 -3.83
C ARG A 783 27.37 -13.75 -2.32
N GLU A 784 27.64 -14.81 -1.57
CA GLU A 784 27.79 -14.75 -0.11
C GLU A 784 29.20 -15.21 0.27
N VAL A 785 29.63 -14.90 1.49
CA VAL A 785 30.95 -15.28 1.99
C VAL A 785 30.79 -16.10 3.26
N VAL A 786 31.50 -17.21 3.33
CA VAL A 786 31.43 -18.16 4.44
C VAL A 786 32.82 -18.47 4.96
N ALA A 787 33.00 -18.37 6.29
CA ALA A 787 34.19 -18.82 6.98
C ALA A 787 34.05 -20.30 7.37
N PHE A 788 35.02 -21.10 6.94
CA PHE A 788 35.21 -22.51 7.31
C PHE A 788 36.21 -22.54 8.45
N GLU A 789 35.73 -22.70 9.67
CA GLU A 789 36.57 -22.67 10.87
C GLU A 789 36.74 -24.09 11.43
N ALA A 790 37.95 -24.62 11.29
CA ALA A 790 38.30 -25.96 11.73
C ALA A 790 39.38 -25.91 12.83
N ASP A 791 39.88 -27.08 13.23
CA ASP A 791 40.82 -27.23 14.34
C ASP A 791 42.24 -26.72 14.00
N ASN A 792 42.72 -26.89 12.76
CA ASN A 792 44.09 -26.52 12.37
C ASN A 792 44.16 -25.13 11.71
N ALA A 793 43.17 -24.79 10.87
CA ALA A 793 43.13 -23.55 10.12
C ALA A 793 41.69 -23.08 9.88
N SER A 794 41.55 -21.81 9.51
CA SER A 794 40.29 -21.21 9.06
C SER A 794 40.46 -20.62 7.68
N LEU A 795 39.46 -20.79 6.82
CA LEU A 795 39.46 -20.25 5.46
C LEU A 795 38.14 -19.55 5.16
N THR A 796 38.19 -18.27 4.80
CA THR A 796 37.00 -17.50 4.43
C THR A 796 36.89 -17.46 2.92
N VAL A 797 35.80 -18.02 2.39
CA VAL A 797 35.64 -18.23 0.94
C VAL A 797 34.36 -17.63 0.42
N MET A 798 34.41 -17.20 -0.84
CA MET A 798 33.24 -16.67 -1.54
C MET A 798 32.49 -17.77 -2.29
N SER A 799 31.16 -17.71 -2.27
CA SER A 799 30.31 -18.64 -3.01
C SER A 799 30.39 -18.41 -4.52
N THR A 800 29.83 -19.35 -5.29
CA THR A 800 29.52 -19.12 -6.70
C THR A 800 28.46 -18.01 -6.84
N ALA A 801 28.31 -17.46 -8.04
CA ALA A 801 27.28 -16.46 -8.32
C ALA A 801 25.89 -17.09 -8.41
N TYR A 802 24.91 -16.44 -7.79
CA TYR A 802 23.49 -16.78 -7.87
C TYR A 802 22.78 -15.90 -8.90
N MET A 803 21.75 -16.45 -9.57
CA MET A 803 20.99 -15.69 -10.55
C MET A 803 19.91 -14.82 -9.88
N THR A 804 19.54 -13.72 -10.55
CA THR A 804 18.34 -12.96 -10.16
C THR A 804 17.08 -13.71 -10.55
N THR A 805 16.09 -13.72 -9.68
CA THR A 805 14.72 -14.08 -10.03
C THR A 805 13.94 -12.83 -10.43
N THR A 806 13.01 -12.97 -11.37
CA THR A 806 12.16 -11.87 -11.81
C THR A 806 10.69 -12.26 -11.76
N PHE A 807 9.84 -11.31 -11.39
CA PHE A 807 8.38 -11.51 -11.37
C PHE A 807 7.66 -10.25 -11.85
N ALA A 808 6.41 -10.41 -12.28
CA ALA A 808 5.56 -9.28 -12.66
C ALA A 808 4.79 -8.78 -11.43
N ALA A 809 4.78 -7.45 -11.23
CA ALA A 809 3.99 -6.83 -10.18
C ALA A 809 2.48 -7.13 -10.36
N SER A 810 1.80 -7.51 -9.28
CA SER A 810 0.41 -7.92 -9.32
C SER A 810 -0.52 -6.71 -9.38
N ALA A 811 -1.39 -6.65 -10.39
CA ALA A 811 -2.40 -5.59 -10.48
C ALA A 811 -3.47 -5.67 -9.39
N ALA A 812 -3.60 -6.81 -8.71
CA ALA A 812 -4.49 -6.95 -7.58
C ALA A 812 -4.00 -6.21 -6.32
N GLU A 813 -2.71 -5.87 -6.24
CA GLU A 813 -2.14 -5.12 -5.12
C GLU A 813 -2.45 -3.62 -5.17
N VAL A 814 -2.87 -3.08 -6.32
CA VAL A 814 -3.27 -1.67 -6.45
C VAL A 814 -4.76 -1.52 -6.20
N PRO A 815 -5.18 -1.02 -5.02
CA PRO A 815 -6.59 -0.82 -4.72
C PRO A 815 -7.18 0.33 -5.55
N VAL A 816 -8.40 0.14 -6.05
CA VAL A 816 -9.13 1.12 -6.90
C VAL A 816 -10.59 1.32 -6.48
N ASN A 817 -11.04 0.62 -5.44
CA ASN A 817 -12.45 0.52 -5.10
C ASN A 817 -12.97 1.85 -4.54
N VAL A 818 -12.30 2.39 -3.52
CA VAL A 818 -12.74 3.61 -2.83
C VAL A 818 -12.71 4.79 -3.80
N ALA A 819 -11.63 4.96 -4.55
CA ALA A 819 -11.46 6.03 -5.51
C ALA A 819 -12.54 5.99 -6.61
N THR A 820 -12.92 4.80 -7.09
CA THR A 820 -14.01 4.64 -8.06
C THR A 820 -15.35 5.09 -7.49
N TYR A 821 -15.69 4.67 -6.25
CA TYR A 821 -16.91 5.13 -5.58
C TYR A 821 -16.94 6.65 -5.40
N LEU A 822 -15.86 7.24 -4.87
CA LEU A 822 -15.75 8.68 -4.66
C LEU A 822 -15.91 9.47 -5.97
N ARG A 823 -15.32 8.96 -7.06
CA ARG A 823 -15.44 9.57 -8.38
C ARG A 823 -16.87 9.53 -8.92
N VAL A 824 -17.58 8.41 -8.76
CA VAL A 824 -18.99 8.30 -9.17
C VAL A 824 -19.87 9.28 -8.38
N PHE A 825 -19.64 9.42 -7.07
CA PHE A 825 -20.34 10.43 -6.27
C PHE A 825 -20.04 11.85 -6.74
N CYS A 826 -18.78 12.18 -7.05
CA CYS A 826 -18.43 13.49 -7.61
C CYS A 826 -19.15 13.76 -8.93
N GLN A 827 -19.27 12.74 -9.81
CA GLN A 827 -20.02 12.85 -11.07
C GLN A 827 -21.51 13.14 -10.83
N TYR A 828 -22.12 12.41 -9.89
CA TYR A 828 -23.51 12.64 -9.50
C TYR A 828 -23.74 14.07 -8.97
N ILE A 829 -22.87 14.54 -8.07
CA ILE A 829 -22.95 15.90 -7.51
C ILE A 829 -22.82 16.96 -8.62
N SER A 830 -21.84 16.81 -9.50
CA SER A 830 -21.63 17.73 -10.64
C SER A 830 -22.83 17.75 -11.59
N LEU A 831 -23.46 16.59 -11.83
CA LEU A 831 -24.66 16.50 -12.66
C LEU A 831 -25.83 17.25 -12.02
N LEU A 832 -26.05 17.11 -10.71
CA LEU A 832 -27.09 17.84 -10.00
C LEU A 832 -26.85 19.35 -10.01
N LEU A 833 -25.62 19.81 -9.79
CA LEU A 833 -25.28 21.23 -9.90
C LEU A 833 -25.53 21.79 -11.30
N LEU A 834 -25.22 21.01 -12.35
CA LEU A 834 -25.52 21.36 -13.73
C LEU A 834 -27.04 21.50 -13.95
N VAL A 835 -27.83 20.51 -13.52
CA VAL A 835 -29.30 20.54 -13.66
C VAL A 835 -29.89 21.74 -12.91
N LEU A 836 -29.48 21.96 -11.66
CA LEU A 836 -29.95 23.10 -10.86
C LEU A 836 -29.61 24.44 -11.52
N SER A 837 -28.39 24.58 -12.04
CA SER A 837 -27.96 25.80 -12.73
C SER A 837 -28.75 26.03 -14.02
N LEU A 838 -29.02 24.98 -14.81
CA LEU A 838 -29.86 25.06 -16.01
C LEU A 838 -31.30 25.48 -15.68
N VAL A 839 -31.87 24.93 -14.60
CA VAL A 839 -33.22 25.31 -14.13
C VAL A 839 -33.23 26.78 -13.71
N ALA A 840 -32.28 27.23 -12.87
CA ALA A 840 -32.19 28.61 -12.42
C ALA A 840 -31.98 29.60 -13.59
N MET A 841 -31.12 29.24 -14.55
CA MET A 841 -30.94 30.02 -15.78
C MET A 841 -32.22 30.08 -16.62
N SER A 842 -32.92 28.95 -16.78
CA SER A 842 -34.17 28.91 -17.56
C SER A 842 -35.25 29.80 -16.94
N TYR A 843 -35.41 29.78 -15.62
CA TYR A 843 -36.35 30.65 -14.91
C TYR A 843 -35.96 32.13 -15.00
N THR A 844 -34.67 32.45 -14.92
CA THR A 844 -34.17 33.82 -15.10
C THR A 844 -34.49 34.36 -16.51
N VAL A 845 -34.32 33.52 -17.55
CA VAL A 845 -34.62 33.87 -18.94
C VAL A 845 -36.13 34.00 -19.17
N GLN A 846 -36.93 33.05 -18.68
CA GLN A 846 -38.39 33.08 -18.76
C GLN A 846 -38.98 34.32 -18.07
N ASN A 847 -38.38 34.74 -16.96
CA ASN A 847 -38.76 35.93 -16.21
C ASN A 847 -38.07 37.23 -16.70
N ARG A 848 -37.51 37.23 -17.92
CA ARG A 848 -36.92 38.40 -18.61
C ARG A 848 -35.83 39.13 -17.80
N PHE A 849 -34.98 38.40 -17.08
CA PHE A 849 -33.87 38.93 -16.27
C PHE A 849 -34.30 39.88 -15.13
N THR A 850 -35.48 39.63 -14.55
CA THR A 850 -36.01 40.41 -13.40
C THR A 850 -35.77 39.77 -12.03
N SER A 851 -35.12 38.61 -11.98
CA SER A 851 -34.74 37.90 -10.74
C SER A 851 -33.71 38.64 -9.89
N GLU A 852 -33.61 38.32 -8.60
CA GLU A 852 -32.58 38.89 -7.72
C GLU A 852 -31.21 38.26 -8.02
N GLY A 853 -30.31 39.04 -8.62
CA GLY A 853 -29.00 38.55 -9.06
C GLY A 853 -28.08 38.10 -7.94
N PHE A 854 -28.19 38.68 -6.74
CA PHE A 854 -27.36 38.27 -5.59
C PHE A 854 -27.69 36.87 -5.09
N ASN A 855 -28.95 36.45 -5.17
CA ASN A 855 -29.36 35.11 -4.73
C ASN A 855 -28.79 33.99 -5.62
N LEU A 856 -28.40 34.31 -6.86
CA LEU A 856 -27.73 33.35 -7.75
C LEU A 856 -26.33 32.95 -7.26
N PHE A 857 -25.67 33.79 -6.44
CA PHE A 857 -24.38 33.44 -5.82
C PHE A 857 -24.52 32.39 -4.72
N GLU A 858 -25.74 32.21 -4.18
CA GLU A 858 -26.04 31.27 -3.12
C GLU A 858 -26.37 29.86 -3.65
N VAL A 859 -26.14 29.57 -4.94
CA VAL A 859 -26.37 28.23 -5.54
C VAL A 859 -25.64 27.12 -4.78
N ASN A 860 -24.42 27.37 -4.31
CA ASN A 860 -23.63 26.37 -3.60
C ASN A 860 -24.09 26.24 -2.14
N ARG A 861 -24.33 27.36 -1.46
CA ARG A 861 -24.67 27.41 -0.02
C ARG A 861 -26.12 27.00 0.26
N VAL A 862 -27.06 27.36 -0.59
CA VAL A 862 -28.49 27.03 -0.46
C VAL A 862 -28.87 25.91 -1.40
N GLY A 863 -28.58 26.07 -2.70
CA GLY A 863 -28.92 25.08 -3.72
C GLY A 863 -28.25 23.73 -3.49
N GLY A 864 -26.95 23.72 -3.23
CA GLY A 864 -26.20 22.49 -2.95
C GLY A 864 -26.73 21.75 -1.72
N MET A 865 -27.01 22.48 -0.64
CA MET A 865 -27.50 21.88 0.60
C MET A 865 -28.89 21.26 0.46
N VAL A 866 -29.78 21.92 -0.29
CA VAL A 866 -31.17 21.48 -0.48
C VAL A 866 -31.27 20.33 -1.49
N TRP A 867 -30.52 20.38 -2.60
CA TRP A 867 -30.66 19.43 -3.71
C TRP A 867 -29.71 18.23 -3.65
N ILE A 868 -28.53 18.37 -3.05
CA ILE A 868 -27.51 17.31 -2.99
C ILE A 868 -27.40 16.73 -1.58
N GLY A 869 -27.49 17.60 -0.56
CA GLY A 869 -27.39 17.22 0.84
C GLY A 869 -25.96 17.23 1.39
N ARG A 870 -25.86 17.43 2.71
CA ARG A 870 -24.59 17.62 3.45
C ARG A 870 -23.63 16.43 3.34
N PRO A 871 -24.05 15.16 3.49
CA PRO A 871 -23.12 14.03 3.46
C PRO A 871 -22.39 13.88 2.12
N MET A 872 -23.08 14.10 1.00
CA MET A 872 -22.48 14.01 -0.33
C MET A 872 -21.52 15.17 -0.61
N LEU A 873 -21.86 16.39 -0.16
CA LEU A 873 -20.96 17.54 -0.25
C LEU A 873 -19.74 17.40 0.67
N PHE A 874 -19.89 16.77 1.83
CA PHE A 874 -18.78 16.42 2.71
C PHE A 874 -17.82 15.48 1.99
N LEU A 875 -18.34 14.41 1.38
CA LEU A 875 -17.55 13.46 0.60
C LEU A 875 -16.74 14.15 -0.51
N ARG A 876 -17.37 15.09 -1.22
CA ARG A 876 -16.68 15.90 -2.24
C ARG A 876 -15.56 16.74 -1.64
N SER A 877 -15.79 17.39 -0.49
CA SER A 877 -14.74 18.15 0.20
C SER A 877 -13.56 17.28 0.64
N VAL A 878 -13.82 16.05 1.09
CA VAL A 878 -12.78 15.07 1.45
C VAL A 878 -11.94 14.69 0.25
N THR A 879 -12.55 14.48 -0.94
CA THR A 879 -11.76 14.22 -2.16
C THR A 879 -10.82 15.37 -2.50
N ALA A 880 -11.26 16.62 -2.29
CA ALA A 880 -10.42 17.79 -2.52
C ALA A 880 -9.29 17.91 -1.50
N LEU A 881 -9.57 17.60 -0.22
CA LEU A 881 -8.55 17.50 0.83
C LEU A 881 -7.48 16.47 0.48
N CYS A 882 -7.87 15.26 0.06
CA CYS A 882 -6.92 14.24 -0.34
C CYS A 882 -6.07 14.70 -1.54
N ILE A 883 -6.67 15.34 -2.56
CA ILE A 883 -5.92 15.85 -3.71
C ILE A 883 -4.92 16.95 -3.31
N LEU A 884 -5.31 17.86 -2.41
CA LEU A 884 -4.42 18.93 -1.93
C LEU A 884 -3.33 18.42 -0.96
N SER A 885 -3.59 17.29 -0.30
CA SER A 885 -2.70 16.70 0.71
C SER A 885 -1.80 15.60 0.14
N THR A 886 -1.83 15.35 -1.17
CA THR A 886 -1.00 14.36 -1.86
C THR A 886 0.00 15.04 -2.77
N ALA A 887 1.27 14.66 -2.66
CA ALA A 887 2.32 15.12 -3.57
C ALA A 887 2.15 14.49 -4.96
N THR A 888 2.44 15.26 -6.01
CA THR A 888 2.48 14.74 -7.38
C THR A 888 3.87 14.18 -7.66
N LEU A 889 3.96 12.93 -8.13
CA LEU A 889 5.20 12.33 -8.58
C LEU A 889 4.92 11.44 -9.79
N GLN A 890 5.53 11.76 -10.94
CA GLN A 890 5.31 11.02 -12.17
C GLN A 890 6.60 10.38 -12.66
N LEU A 891 6.49 9.15 -13.16
CA LEU A 891 7.59 8.46 -13.80
C LEU A 891 7.73 9.00 -15.23
N GLN A 892 8.91 9.53 -15.55
CA GLN A 892 9.21 10.12 -16.84
C GLN A 892 10.45 9.49 -17.46
N LEU A 893 10.46 9.44 -18.79
CA LEU A 893 11.61 9.01 -19.57
C LEU A 893 12.38 10.26 -20.05
N ALA A 894 13.53 10.51 -19.44
CA ALA A 894 14.47 11.57 -19.79
C ALA A 894 15.57 10.99 -20.70
N GLY A 895 15.36 11.07 -22.01
CA GLY A 895 16.20 10.37 -22.99
C GLY A 895 15.93 8.87 -22.95
N ASN A 896 16.89 8.10 -22.45
CA ASN A 896 16.80 6.65 -22.24
C ASN A 896 16.80 6.29 -20.74
N ALA A 897 16.94 7.26 -19.84
CA ALA A 897 16.85 7.05 -18.40
C ALA A 897 15.44 7.40 -17.89
N THR A 898 14.89 6.56 -17.02
CA THR A 898 13.68 6.84 -16.26
C THR A 898 14.00 7.55 -14.95
N THR A 899 13.24 8.60 -14.66
CA THR A 899 13.38 9.45 -13.47
C THR A 899 12.01 9.80 -12.92
N LEU A 900 11.96 10.18 -11.65
CA LEU A 900 10.74 10.69 -11.02
C LEU A 900 10.76 12.22 -11.05
N ASP A 901 9.70 12.81 -11.58
CA ASP A 901 9.52 14.25 -11.64
C ASP A 901 8.34 14.66 -10.74
N PRO A 902 8.53 15.61 -9.80
CA PRO A 902 7.45 16.12 -8.97
C PRO A 902 6.44 16.99 -9.74
N ALA A 903 6.77 17.43 -10.96
CA ALA A 903 5.90 18.27 -11.77
C ALA A 903 5.02 17.46 -12.74
N ARG A 904 3.75 17.88 -12.86
CA ARG A 904 2.88 17.47 -13.98
C ARG A 904 3.30 18.21 -15.25
N GLN A 905 3.89 17.51 -16.21
CA GLN A 905 4.25 18.08 -17.51
C GLN A 905 3.14 17.96 -18.56
N ASP A 906 2.10 17.14 -18.30
CA ASP A 906 0.90 17.04 -19.15
C ASP A 906 0.03 18.31 -19.13
N VAL A 907 0.33 19.23 -18.23
CA VAL A 907 -0.45 20.44 -17.95
C VAL A 907 0.49 21.65 -17.90
N SER A 908 0.10 22.77 -18.51
CA SER A 908 0.92 24.00 -18.45
C SER A 908 1.06 24.50 -17.00
N PRO A 909 2.16 25.18 -16.63
CA PRO A 909 2.35 25.69 -15.27
C PRO A 909 1.20 26.57 -14.78
N PHE A 910 0.61 27.36 -15.68
CA PHE A 910 -0.57 28.15 -15.39
C PHE A 910 -1.78 27.27 -15.05
N LEU A 911 -2.02 26.21 -15.82
CA LEU A 911 -3.14 25.32 -15.60
C LEU A 911 -2.94 24.46 -14.33
N ALA A 912 -1.70 24.15 -13.95
CA ALA A 912 -1.37 23.50 -12.67
C ALA A 912 -1.62 24.43 -11.45
N ILE A 913 -1.46 25.74 -11.60
CA ILE A 913 -1.88 26.71 -10.57
C ILE A 913 -3.41 26.76 -10.50
N CYS A 914 -4.09 26.80 -11.64
CA CYS A 914 -5.55 26.80 -11.70
C CYS A 914 -6.16 25.54 -11.08
N THR A 915 -5.56 24.35 -11.25
CA THR A 915 -6.05 23.11 -10.63
C THR A 915 -5.94 23.14 -9.11
N LYS A 916 -4.84 23.66 -8.55
CA LYS A 916 -4.67 23.84 -7.09
C LYS A 916 -5.68 24.82 -6.52
N VAL A 917 -5.86 25.97 -7.17
CA VAL A 917 -6.83 26.99 -6.77
C VAL A 917 -8.26 26.46 -6.85
N LEU A 918 -8.55 25.63 -7.86
CA LEU A 918 -9.84 24.96 -8.00
C LEU A 918 -10.08 23.93 -6.91
N ALA A 919 -9.10 23.06 -6.62
CA ALA A 919 -9.22 22.07 -5.55
C ALA A 919 -9.42 22.75 -4.18
N ALA A 920 -8.77 23.89 -3.95
CA ALA A 920 -9.03 24.73 -2.77
C ALA A 920 -10.48 25.30 -2.76
N GLY A 921 -11.08 25.54 -3.93
CA GLY A 921 -12.49 25.90 -4.05
C GLY A 921 -13.44 24.77 -3.64
N GLU A 922 -13.11 23.54 -3.99
CA GLU A 922 -13.89 22.35 -3.63
C GLU A 922 -13.76 21.98 -2.14
N LEU A 923 -12.65 22.32 -1.50
CA LEU A 923 -12.55 22.32 -0.04
C LEU A 923 -13.60 23.25 0.62
N GLY A 924 -14.01 24.32 -0.08
CA GLY A 924 -15.01 25.28 0.39
C GLY A 924 -16.35 24.67 0.79
N TRP A 925 -16.71 23.49 0.25
CA TRP A 925 -17.89 22.75 0.68
C TRP A 925 -17.89 22.43 2.17
N LEU A 926 -16.73 22.14 2.76
CA LEU A 926 -16.62 21.86 4.19
C LEU A 926 -16.99 23.09 5.02
N VAL A 927 -16.55 24.27 4.58
CA VAL A 927 -16.88 25.55 5.21
C VAL A 927 -18.38 25.84 5.07
N TYR A 928 -18.96 25.59 3.89
CA TYR A 928 -20.40 25.77 3.69
C TYR A 928 -21.23 24.85 4.60
N ILE A 929 -20.79 23.60 4.80
CA ILE A 929 -21.46 22.66 5.70
C ILE A 929 -21.36 23.14 7.15
N ALA A 930 -20.16 23.56 7.57
CA ALA A 930 -19.97 24.10 8.92
C ALA A 930 -20.80 25.36 9.16
N ASP A 931 -20.82 26.28 8.19
CA ASP A 931 -21.64 27.50 8.20
C ASP A 931 -23.13 27.16 8.35
N ASP A 932 -23.62 26.18 7.59
CA ASP A 932 -25.01 25.76 7.59
C ASP A 932 -25.40 25.05 8.91
N ILE A 933 -24.57 24.13 9.41
CA ILE A 933 -24.79 23.49 10.72
C ILE A 933 -24.88 24.55 11.83
N CYS A 934 -23.99 25.53 11.80
CA CYS A 934 -23.97 26.61 12.79
C CYS A 934 -25.10 27.62 12.60
N MET A 935 -25.70 27.71 11.41
CA MET A 935 -26.71 28.72 11.05
C MET A 935 -27.95 28.68 11.94
N VAL A 936 -28.32 27.51 12.46
CA VAL A 936 -29.43 27.36 13.43
C VAL A 936 -29.19 28.21 14.69
N ILE A 937 -27.91 28.33 15.09
CA ILE A 937 -27.45 29.05 16.27
C ILE A 937 -27.10 30.50 15.91
N THR A 938 -26.43 30.72 14.77
CA THR A 938 -25.90 32.03 14.38
C THR A 938 -26.91 32.94 13.66
N GLN A 939 -27.95 32.36 13.04
CA GLN A 939 -29.15 33.04 12.50
C GLN A 939 -28.83 34.27 11.64
N GLN A 940 -29.33 35.46 11.97
CA GLN A 940 -29.11 36.68 11.18
C GLN A 940 -27.63 37.10 11.10
N TYR A 941 -26.77 36.63 12.01
CA TYR A 941 -25.33 36.90 11.94
C TYR A 941 -24.63 36.09 10.85
N THR A 942 -25.22 34.97 10.41
CA THR A 942 -24.64 34.06 9.42
C THR A 942 -24.31 34.81 8.11
N ALA A 943 -25.26 35.57 7.55
CA ALA A 943 -25.00 36.34 6.32
C ALA A 943 -23.84 37.34 6.41
N SER A 944 -23.49 37.82 7.61
CA SER A 944 -22.44 38.82 7.79
C SER A 944 -21.01 38.25 7.73
N TYR A 945 -20.82 36.99 8.13
CA TYR A 945 -19.49 36.37 8.23
C TYR A 945 -19.25 35.28 7.20
N THR A 946 -20.28 34.58 6.71
CA THR A 946 -20.11 33.37 5.89
C THR A 946 -19.33 33.63 4.61
N ILE A 947 -19.63 34.70 3.88
CA ILE A 947 -18.90 35.07 2.65
C ILE A 947 -17.43 35.38 2.96
N LYS A 948 -17.16 36.11 4.05
CA LYS A 948 -15.80 36.46 4.48
C LYS A 948 -15.03 35.21 4.92
N GLY A 949 -15.68 34.32 5.68
CA GLY A 949 -15.11 33.07 6.17
C GLY A 949 -14.74 32.12 5.04
N ALA A 950 -15.64 31.91 4.08
CA ALA A 950 -15.34 31.05 2.93
C ALA A 950 -14.28 31.65 2.00
N PHE A 951 -14.30 32.96 1.74
CA PHE A 951 -13.26 33.59 0.94
C PHE A 951 -11.89 33.50 1.64
N LEU A 952 -11.85 33.74 2.95
CA LEU A 952 -10.62 33.61 3.74
C LEU A 952 -10.11 32.17 3.74
N ALA A 953 -10.98 31.18 3.98
CA ALA A 953 -10.62 29.77 3.96
C ALA A 953 -10.11 29.31 2.60
N TRP A 954 -10.81 29.69 1.52
CA TRP A 954 -10.38 29.44 0.14
C TRP A 954 -9.03 30.08 -0.16
N ALA A 955 -8.86 31.37 0.17
CA ALA A 955 -7.62 32.10 -0.06
C ALA A 955 -6.46 31.48 0.74
N MET A 956 -6.66 31.15 2.02
CA MET A 956 -5.65 30.48 2.83
C MET A 956 -5.28 29.11 2.25
N ALA A 957 -6.27 28.27 1.89
CA ALA A 957 -6.01 26.95 1.30
C ALA A 957 -5.26 27.06 -0.04
N ALA A 958 -5.64 28.00 -0.90
CA ALA A 958 -4.96 28.25 -2.17
C ALA A 958 -3.54 28.77 -1.96
N ILE A 959 -3.34 29.73 -1.05
CA ILE A 959 -2.02 30.29 -0.72
C ILE A 959 -1.11 29.21 -0.12
N LEU A 960 -1.61 28.42 0.84
CA LEU A 960 -0.86 27.32 1.44
C LEU A 960 -0.43 26.29 0.39
N SER A 961 -1.32 25.91 -0.53
CA SER A 961 -1.03 24.96 -1.62
C SER A 961 0.02 25.45 -2.63
N LEU A 962 0.27 26.78 -2.66
CA LEU A 962 1.26 27.42 -3.54
C LEU A 962 2.58 27.70 -2.81
N ILE A 963 2.53 28.17 -1.56
CA ILE A 963 3.71 28.56 -0.78
C ILE A 963 4.38 27.33 -0.13
N ALA A 964 3.58 26.37 0.34
CA ALA A 964 4.04 25.16 1.03
C ALA A 964 3.39 23.91 0.42
N PRO A 965 3.75 23.55 -0.83
CA PRO A 965 3.23 22.33 -1.45
C PRO A 965 3.67 21.09 -0.67
N VAL A 966 2.81 20.07 -0.64
CA VAL A 966 3.14 18.78 -0.05
C VAL A 966 4.33 18.17 -0.80
N ALA A 967 5.37 17.81 -0.06
CA ALA A 967 6.54 17.14 -0.58
C ALA A 967 6.40 15.62 -0.44
N HIS A 968 6.91 14.88 -1.42
CA HIS A 968 7.09 13.43 -1.32
C HIS A 968 8.40 13.13 -0.59
N SER A 969 8.41 12.07 0.20
CA SER A 969 9.61 11.52 0.83
C SER A 969 9.56 10.00 0.80
N VAL A 970 10.73 9.39 0.87
CA VAL A 970 10.90 7.96 1.13
C VAL A 970 11.72 7.78 2.39
N ASP A 971 11.28 6.84 3.22
CA ASP A 971 12.03 6.31 4.34
C ASP A 971 12.42 4.87 4.00
N LEU A 972 13.71 4.57 4.07
CA LEU A 972 14.26 3.23 3.95
C LEU A 972 14.76 2.82 5.33
N GLU A 973 13.95 2.06 6.04
CA GLU A 973 14.34 1.42 7.27
C GLU A 973 13.67 0.05 7.31
N LEU A 974 14.45 -1.00 7.61
CA LEU A 974 13.93 -2.35 7.77
C LEU A 974 13.14 -2.41 9.08
N HIS A 975 11.88 -2.01 9.03
CA HIS A 975 10.95 -2.12 10.13
C HIS A 975 10.20 -3.44 10.06
N CYS A 976 10.48 -4.33 11.01
CA CYS A 976 9.53 -5.37 11.39
C CYS A 976 8.58 -4.74 12.40
N ALA A 977 7.38 -4.33 11.96
CA ALA A 977 6.46 -3.56 12.82
C ALA A 977 4.98 -3.91 12.58
N VAL A 978 4.18 -3.69 13.62
CA VAL A 978 2.70 -3.78 13.66
C VAL A 978 2.14 -2.37 13.95
N ASP A 979 1.01 -2.05 13.32
CA ASP A 979 0.46 -0.74 12.89
C ASP A 979 0.02 0.36 13.91
N VAL A 980 0.26 1.63 13.51
CA VAL A 980 -0.58 2.88 13.30
C VAL A 980 -1.47 3.52 14.39
N THR A 981 -1.58 4.89 14.39
CA THR A 981 -2.79 5.67 14.82
C THR A 981 -2.88 7.17 14.34
N ASP A 982 -4.10 7.75 14.45
CA ASP A 982 -4.78 8.88 13.74
C ASP A 982 -4.74 10.36 14.30
N TYR A 983 -4.95 11.32 13.36
CA TYR A 983 -5.78 12.58 13.21
C TYR A 983 -6.38 13.51 14.34
N GLN A 984 -6.46 14.87 14.10
CA GLN A 984 -7.67 15.78 14.05
C GLN A 984 -7.46 17.35 14.02
N ALA A 985 -8.52 18.15 13.70
CA ALA A 985 -8.58 19.62 13.39
C ALA A 985 -9.70 20.46 14.12
N VAL A 986 -9.67 21.82 14.09
CA VAL A 986 -10.63 22.77 14.78
C VAL A 986 -10.89 24.11 14.02
N SER A 987 -12.07 24.76 14.19
CA SER A 987 -12.26 26.24 14.15
C SER A 987 -13.60 26.76 14.77
N VAL A 988 -13.53 27.65 15.78
CA VAL A 988 -14.67 28.35 16.46
C VAL A 988 -14.48 29.89 16.49
N LEU A 989 -13.37 30.43 15.98
CA LEU A 989 -12.88 31.78 16.32
C LEU A 989 -13.58 32.97 15.62
N MET A 990 -14.13 32.81 14.41
CA MET A 990 -14.72 33.95 13.66
C MET A 990 -16.11 34.39 14.14
N TYR A 991 -16.93 33.46 14.65
CA TYR A 991 -18.25 33.78 15.20
C TYR A 991 -18.17 34.69 16.43
N LEU A 992 -17.17 34.45 17.30
CA LEU A 992 -16.96 35.24 18.52
C LEU A 992 -16.59 36.69 18.20
N HIS A 993 -15.78 36.93 17.17
CA HIS A 993 -15.41 38.29 16.76
C HIS A 993 -16.63 39.12 16.32
N ASP A 994 -17.48 38.60 15.44
CA ASP A 994 -18.60 39.38 14.89
C ASP A 994 -19.74 39.58 15.91
N ARG A 995 -19.99 38.61 16.80
CA ARG A 995 -20.97 38.75 17.89
C ARG A 995 -20.57 39.80 18.93
N LEU A 996 -19.28 40.01 19.14
CA LEU A 996 -18.77 41.02 20.07
C LEU A 996 -18.77 42.44 19.48
N ARG A 997 -18.80 42.58 18.14
CA ARG A 997 -18.60 43.87 17.45
C ARG A 997 -19.87 44.48 16.85
N TYR A 998 -20.89 43.67 16.51
CA TYR A 998 -22.11 44.13 15.86
C TYR A 998 -23.37 43.55 16.51
N THR A 999 -24.44 44.34 16.62
CA THR A 999 -25.79 43.87 17.00
C THR A 999 -26.74 44.01 15.81
N LEU A 1000 -27.11 42.90 15.17
CA LEU A 1000 -27.98 42.88 13.99
C LEU A 1000 -29.46 42.68 14.41
N PRO A 1001 -30.40 43.48 13.86
CA PRO A 1001 -31.82 43.34 14.13
C PRO A 1001 -32.38 42.02 13.53
N PRO A 1002 -33.41 41.42 14.14
CA PRO A 1002 -34.06 40.23 13.60
C PRO A 1002 -34.81 40.55 12.28
N PRO A 1003 -35.06 39.55 11.42
CA PRO A 1003 -35.81 39.73 10.18
C PRO A 1003 -37.21 40.30 10.43
N THR A 1004 -37.68 41.19 9.56
CA THR A 1004 -38.94 41.93 9.72
C THR A 1004 -40.17 41.17 9.19
N GLU A 1005 -39.96 40.15 8.37
CA GLU A 1005 -41.00 39.33 7.75
C GLU A 1005 -41.44 38.15 8.64
N LYS A 1006 -42.63 37.63 8.36
CA LYS A 1006 -43.15 36.44 9.04
C LYS A 1006 -42.33 35.19 8.67
N PRO A 1007 -42.11 34.24 9.61
CA PRO A 1007 -41.46 32.97 9.28
C PRO A 1007 -42.32 32.16 8.31
N SER A 1008 -41.71 31.62 7.26
CA SER A 1008 -42.33 30.72 6.29
C SER A 1008 -41.72 29.32 6.46
N TYR A 1009 -42.54 28.28 6.31
CA TYR A 1009 -42.13 26.88 6.42
C TYR A 1009 -41.75 26.29 5.05
N LEU A 1010 -41.93 27.04 3.95
CA LEU A 1010 -41.45 26.66 2.62
C LEU A 1010 -39.96 26.98 2.37
N LEU A 1011 -39.36 27.84 3.19
CA LEU A 1011 -37.95 28.23 3.09
C LEU A 1011 -37.04 27.34 3.93
N SER A 1012 -35.87 27.01 3.40
CA SER A 1012 -34.77 26.44 4.19
C SER A 1012 -34.11 27.51 5.09
N CYS A 1013 -33.39 27.07 6.12
CA CYS A 1013 -32.60 27.93 7.00
C CYS A 1013 -31.63 28.83 6.19
N GLY A 1014 -30.95 28.23 5.21
CA GLY A 1014 -30.08 28.93 4.26
C GLY A 1014 -30.81 30.05 3.52
N ALA A 1015 -31.94 29.74 2.89
CA ALA A 1015 -32.74 30.75 2.18
C ALA A 1015 -33.29 31.84 3.11
N LYS A 1016 -33.63 31.49 4.36
CA LYS A 1016 -34.10 32.45 5.35
C LYS A 1016 -33.04 33.45 5.78
N TYR A 1017 -31.78 33.04 5.95
CA TYR A 1017 -30.76 33.96 6.48
C TYR A 1017 -29.79 34.49 5.42
N LEU A 1018 -29.60 33.82 4.28
CA LEU A 1018 -28.61 34.19 3.25
C LEU A 1018 -29.18 34.93 2.04
N PHE A 1019 -30.47 34.75 1.69
CA PHE A 1019 -31.03 35.46 0.54
C PHE A 1019 -31.16 36.96 0.80
N GLU A 1020 -30.90 37.75 -0.25
CA GLU A 1020 -31.18 39.17 -0.30
C GLU A 1020 -32.69 39.39 -0.44
N LYS A 1021 -33.24 40.23 0.44
CA LYS A 1021 -34.68 40.46 0.59
C LYS A 1021 -35.07 41.91 0.46
N THR A 1022 -34.10 42.83 0.43
CA THR A 1022 -34.37 44.25 0.30
C THR A 1022 -35.11 44.54 -1.01
N GLY A 1023 -36.31 45.10 -0.91
CA GLY A 1023 -37.20 45.35 -2.05
C GLY A 1023 -38.05 44.16 -2.50
N TRP A 1024 -38.05 43.03 -1.77
CA TRP A 1024 -38.85 41.83 -2.05
C TRP A 1024 -39.85 41.47 -0.92
N VAL A 1025 -39.84 42.20 0.19
CA VAL A 1025 -40.79 42.05 1.31
C VAL A 1025 -41.85 43.16 1.25
N HIS A 1026 -43.12 42.79 1.20
CA HIS A 1026 -44.27 43.69 1.14
C HIS A 1026 -45.30 43.27 2.20
N ASP A 1027 -45.76 44.21 3.04
CA ASP A 1027 -46.70 43.95 4.15
C ASP A 1027 -46.29 42.77 5.07
N GLY A 1028 -44.97 42.61 5.29
CA GLY A 1028 -44.42 41.52 6.10
C GLY A 1028 -44.41 40.15 5.40
N VAL A 1029 -44.78 40.08 4.12
CA VAL A 1029 -44.77 38.88 3.26
C VAL A 1029 -43.60 38.95 2.28
N TYR A 1030 -42.75 37.92 2.28
CA TYR A 1030 -41.64 37.81 1.33
C TYR A 1030 -42.09 37.20 0.00
N HIS A 1031 -41.78 37.87 -1.11
CA HIS A 1031 -42.05 37.43 -2.47
C HIS A 1031 -40.75 36.93 -3.11
N VAL A 1032 -40.59 35.60 -3.22
CA VAL A 1032 -39.37 34.98 -3.73
C VAL A 1032 -39.42 34.91 -5.25
N ASP A 1033 -38.38 35.37 -5.96
CA ASP A 1033 -38.34 35.20 -7.42
C ASP A 1033 -38.18 33.72 -7.80
N VAL A 1034 -38.68 33.33 -8.98
CA VAL A 1034 -38.72 31.93 -9.44
C VAL A 1034 -37.36 31.23 -9.52
N ALA A 1035 -36.26 31.97 -9.75
CA ALA A 1035 -34.93 31.38 -9.75
C ALA A 1035 -34.45 31.11 -8.32
N SER A 1036 -34.63 32.08 -7.40
CA SER A 1036 -34.36 31.88 -5.96
C SER A 1036 -35.26 30.80 -5.35
N ALA A 1037 -36.51 30.68 -5.81
CA ALA A 1037 -37.44 29.64 -5.41
C ALA A 1037 -36.89 28.25 -5.79
N ALA A 1038 -36.39 28.08 -7.01
CA ALA A 1038 -35.75 26.84 -7.45
C ALA A 1038 -34.50 26.50 -6.61
N LEU A 1039 -33.67 27.49 -6.26
CA LEU A 1039 -32.49 27.29 -5.41
C LEU A 1039 -32.84 26.77 -4.01
N THR A 1040 -33.94 27.24 -3.40
CA THR A 1040 -34.42 26.72 -2.11
C THR A 1040 -35.34 25.49 -2.24
N GLY A 1041 -35.38 24.86 -3.43
CA GLY A 1041 -36.08 23.60 -3.68
C GLY A 1041 -37.58 23.75 -3.98
N LEU A 1042 -38.04 24.91 -4.46
CA LEU A 1042 -39.43 25.15 -4.84
C LEU A 1042 -39.51 25.33 -6.37
N LEU A 1043 -40.02 24.33 -7.09
CA LEU A 1043 -40.27 24.42 -8.53
C LEU A 1043 -41.69 24.93 -8.79
N THR A 1044 -41.80 26.06 -9.48
CA THR A 1044 -43.09 26.72 -9.71
C THR A 1044 -43.50 26.65 -11.17
N TRP A 1045 -44.78 26.39 -11.44
CA TRP A 1045 -45.39 26.61 -12.75
C TRP A 1045 -46.79 27.21 -12.59
N ARG A 1046 -47.23 27.97 -13.59
CA ARG A 1046 -48.51 28.67 -13.56
C ARG A 1046 -49.48 28.06 -14.56
N GLN A 1047 -50.68 27.71 -14.09
CA GLN A 1047 -51.78 27.24 -14.92
C GLN A 1047 -53.01 28.11 -14.61
N GLN A 1048 -53.36 29.02 -15.53
CA GLN A 1048 -54.42 30.01 -15.36
C GLN A 1048 -54.19 30.89 -14.09
N ASP A 1049 -55.15 30.92 -13.16
CA ASP A 1049 -55.10 31.69 -11.91
C ASP A 1049 -54.46 30.91 -10.73
N VAL A 1050 -53.90 29.73 -10.98
CA VAL A 1050 -53.28 28.88 -9.95
C VAL A 1050 -51.76 28.79 -10.18
N ILE A 1051 -51.00 29.07 -9.13
CA ILE A 1051 -49.56 28.80 -9.07
C ILE A 1051 -49.40 27.45 -8.38
N HIS A 1052 -48.84 26.49 -9.09
CA HIS A 1052 -48.45 25.21 -8.52
C HIS A 1052 -46.98 25.29 -8.07
N VAL A 1053 -46.71 24.80 -6.87
CA VAL A 1053 -45.39 24.80 -6.25
C VAL A 1053 -45.06 23.37 -5.85
N PHE A 1054 -44.08 22.78 -6.50
CA PHE A 1054 -43.51 21.52 -6.09
C PHE A 1054 -42.34 21.76 -5.14
N ASP A 1055 -42.50 21.36 -3.89
CA ASP A 1055 -41.48 21.44 -2.86
C ASP A 1055 -40.66 20.14 -2.81
N VAL A 1056 -39.40 20.23 -3.22
CA VAL A 1056 -38.44 19.12 -3.25
C VAL A 1056 -38.15 18.61 -1.83
N LYS A 1057 -38.20 19.48 -0.82
CA LYS A 1057 -37.84 19.16 0.58
C LYS A 1057 -38.88 18.24 1.24
N THR A 1058 -40.15 18.43 0.88
CA THR A 1058 -41.28 17.64 1.40
C THR A 1058 -41.84 16.66 0.38
N TRP A 1059 -41.42 16.75 -0.88
CA TRP A 1059 -41.90 15.98 -2.04
C TRP A 1059 -43.40 16.20 -2.35
N ARG A 1060 -43.89 17.43 -2.12
CA ARG A 1060 -45.31 17.81 -2.22
C ARG A 1060 -45.59 18.85 -3.28
N VAL A 1061 -46.79 18.81 -3.86
CA VAL A 1061 -47.31 19.86 -4.75
C VAL A 1061 -48.35 20.68 -4.01
N HIS A 1062 -48.09 21.97 -3.83
CA HIS A 1062 -49.02 22.95 -3.29
C HIS A 1062 -49.68 23.74 -4.43
N ALA A 1063 -50.93 24.14 -4.26
CA ALA A 1063 -51.65 24.96 -5.22
C ALA A 1063 -52.11 26.27 -4.56
N ILE A 1064 -51.55 27.39 -5.02
CA ILE A 1064 -51.84 28.73 -4.50
C ILE A 1064 -52.73 29.45 -5.51
N ARG A 1065 -53.97 29.80 -5.13
CA ARG A 1065 -54.89 30.58 -5.97
C ARG A 1065 -54.54 32.07 -5.89
N THR A 1066 -54.31 32.68 -7.04
CA THR A 1066 -54.02 34.12 -7.15
C THR A 1066 -55.30 34.91 -6.87
N THR A 1067 -55.35 35.69 -5.78
CA THR A 1067 -56.54 36.51 -5.46
C THR A 1067 -56.52 37.86 -6.19
N ALA A 1068 -57.69 38.53 -6.30
CA ALA A 1068 -57.79 39.87 -6.89
C ALA A 1068 -56.95 40.95 -6.16
N SER A 1069 -56.54 40.69 -4.90
CA SER A 1069 -55.63 41.55 -4.13
C SER A 1069 -54.17 41.44 -4.60
N MET A 1070 -53.72 40.22 -4.92
CA MET A 1070 -52.39 39.94 -5.49
C MET A 1070 -52.25 40.49 -6.92
N GLN A 1071 -53.33 40.45 -7.72
CA GLN A 1071 -53.36 41.07 -9.04
C GLN A 1071 -53.29 42.62 -8.98
N LYS A 1072 -53.76 43.27 -7.90
CA LYS A 1072 -53.66 44.72 -7.71
C LYS A 1072 -52.30 45.19 -7.18
N GLY A 1073 -51.67 44.46 -6.26
CA GLY A 1073 -50.29 44.76 -5.84
C GLY A 1073 -49.28 44.63 -6.99
N ALA A 1074 -49.53 43.70 -7.90
CA ALA A 1074 -48.76 43.50 -9.11
C ALA A 1074 -48.86 44.69 -10.10
N GLN A 1075 -49.92 45.52 -10.05
CA GLN A 1075 -50.06 46.71 -10.91
C GLN A 1075 -48.99 47.79 -10.63
N TRP A 1076 -48.31 47.75 -9.47
CA TRP A 1076 -47.47 48.86 -9.00
C TRP A 1076 -45.97 48.61 -9.12
N GLU A 1077 -45.51 47.35 -9.19
CA GLU A 1077 -44.12 47.01 -9.54
C GLU A 1077 -44.03 45.79 -10.50
N PRO A 1078 -43.48 45.96 -11.72
CA PRO A 1078 -43.39 44.87 -12.71
C PRO A 1078 -42.58 43.65 -12.28
N ARG A 1079 -41.66 43.77 -11.31
CA ARG A 1079 -40.79 42.68 -10.84
C ARG A 1079 -41.49 41.66 -9.95
N LEU A 1080 -42.60 42.03 -9.30
CA LEU A 1080 -43.35 41.15 -8.39
C LEU A 1080 -44.39 40.27 -9.13
N HIS A 1081 -44.69 40.57 -10.39
CA HIS A 1081 -45.67 39.84 -11.21
C HIS A 1081 -45.33 38.34 -11.42
N GLY A 1082 -44.04 38.01 -11.37
CA GLY A 1082 -43.51 36.66 -11.55
C GLY A 1082 -42.96 36.01 -10.28
N ALA A 1083 -43.13 36.62 -9.10
CA ALA A 1083 -42.59 36.10 -7.84
C ALA A 1083 -43.61 35.23 -7.09
N LEU A 1084 -43.12 34.28 -6.28
CA LEU A 1084 -43.91 33.42 -5.40
C LEU A 1084 -44.13 34.10 -4.03
N PRO A 1085 -45.37 34.46 -3.66
CA PRO A 1085 -45.66 35.02 -2.34
C PRO A 1085 -45.68 33.92 -1.26
N LEU A 1086 -44.91 34.10 -0.18
CA LEU A 1086 -44.88 33.18 0.97
C LEU A 1086 -45.99 33.54 1.98
N VAL A 1087 -47.23 33.20 1.62
CA VAL A 1087 -48.43 33.37 2.45
C VAL A 1087 -48.89 32.01 2.97
N GLU A 1088 -48.28 31.58 4.08
CA GLU A 1088 -48.65 30.35 4.81
C GLU A 1088 -49.46 30.64 6.06
#